data_AF-A0A9R0YWX5-F1
#
_entry.id   AF-A0A9R0YWX5-F1
#
_cell.length_a   1.000
_cell.length_b   1.000
_cell.length_c   1.000
_cell.angle_alpha   90.00
_cell.angle_beta   90.00
_cell.angle_gamma   90.00
#
_symmetry.space_group_name_H-M   'P 1'
#
loop_
_entity.id
_entity.type
_entity.pdbx_description
1 polymer ?
#
loop_
_entity_poly.entity_id
_entity_poly.type
_entity_poly.pdbx_seq_one_letter_code
_entity_poly.pdbx_strand_id
1 'polypeptide(L)'
;MDQPVQPWEYSLRKYLLLLATLVVTVAYAAGFNPPGGVWQNALGGRLAGDPIIRDTSYHRYLAFFYCNATAFAASLVVIVLILVLAIRHDKKGKDSRWVVVPLRLVMVLDLLSLMGAYGAGTCRDKISTVYSAVLVAIVFLYILVLKSKDCWDKNSDSGTGSGRGMPVSNGNTCSSSGSEMPIPNPDCGTGTIPAPILGSDPTVGEDKERPRHHKVHKKLKAEERLRKVLMLLATFAVSITYVAGLSTPGGFWDSTEGSHHPGDAVLKDNHGPRLTVFLLCNTTAFMASLLITILLIVDGKRLRKKKTGRSRMLYGCIVVALVGLVAAYIAGSCREIDTTAYVFSLVGAVLAMAHIILLYGIYASSRCSPVQQTGEVEQTVDNVSGRKALDKARSLVLLLATLAAAITYTAGLDPPGGLWQDNSNSHMAGDPILLTTNARRYKAFFYCNSIAFVASLVAIILVQTDILVRHHVLEAAMILDLFGLIGAYAAGSCRDVNTSIYAIALAGAVLVYVVIHIVFFTLDHEDKKDDDQANQLLEKRRKRLLLFAILAATITYQAGLTPPGGFLLQDDKLGHHAGDPVLLFNYPLRYKVFFYCNSVSFMLSISLTILLVNHNLYRPAIRSNALFVCTVVGLLCLMVAYAAGSTQHLKTSIYIFLLVGELP
;
A
#
# COMPACT_ATOMS: atom_id res chain seq x y z
N MET A 1 25.62 -24.61 15.28
CA MET A 1 24.76 -25.16 14.20
C MET A 1 23.94 -24.02 13.61
N ASP A 2 24.24 -23.61 12.38
CA ASP A 2 23.42 -22.62 11.66
C ASP A 2 22.06 -23.27 11.30
N GLN A 3 20.96 -22.73 11.83
CA GLN A 3 19.62 -23.14 11.41
C GLN A 3 19.47 -22.92 9.90
N PRO A 4 18.88 -23.88 9.14
CA PRO A 4 18.62 -23.68 7.73
C PRO A 4 17.68 -22.49 7.54
N VAL A 5 18.20 -21.43 6.91
CA VAL A 5 17.46 -20.20 6.63
C VAL A 5 16.30 -20.54 5.69
N GLN A 6 15.07 -20.45 6.20
CA GLN A 6 13.87 -20.62 5.38
C GLN A 6 13.87 -19.61 4.20
N PRO A 7 13.40 -20.01 3.00
CA PRO A 7 13.23 -19.08 1.89
C PRO A 7 12.37 -17.87 2.30
N TRP A 8 12.76 -16.66 1.87
CA TRP A 8 12.11 -15.41 2.30
C TRP A 8 10.65 -15.32 1.83
N GLU A 9 10.30 -16.06 0.77
CA GLU A 9 8.95 -16.22 0.24
C GLU A 9 7.99 -16.70 1.33
N TYR A 10 8.45 -17.58 2.24
CA TYR A 10 7.63 -18.05 3.35
C TYR A 10 7.32 -16.96 4.38
N SER A 11 8.31 -16.12 4.71
CA SER A 11 8.14 -14.99 5.63
C SER A 11 7.26 -13.89 5.00
N LEU A 12 7.38 -13.68 3.70
CA LEU A 12 6.70 -12.62 2.97
C LEU A 12 5.40 -13.05 2.27
N ARG A 13 4.99 -14.31 2.36
CA ARG A 13 3.83 -14.87 1.65
C ARG A 13 2.57 -14.01 1.72
N LYS A 14 2.30 -13.40 2.89
CA LYS A 14 1.12 -12.54 3.09
C LYS A 14 1.15 -11.30 2.20
N TYR A 15 2.32 -10.71 2.02
CA TYR A 15 2.50 -9.51 1.20
C TYR A 15 2.62 -9.84 -0.28
N LEU A 16 3.20 -11.00 -0.61
CA LEU A 16 3.18 -11.52 -1.99
C LEU A 16 1.75 -11.82 -2.44
N LEU A 17 0.93 -12.38 -1.53
CA LEU A 17 -0.49 -12.58 -1.77
C LEU A 17 -1.21 -11.23 -1.94
N LEU A 18 -0.94 -10.25 -1.08
CA LEU A 18 -1.48 -8.89 -1.23
C LEU A 18 -1.12 -8.26 -2.57
N LEU A 19 0.14 -8.35 -3.00
CA LEU A 19 0.59 -7.87 -4.30
C LEU A 19 -0.17 -8.56 -5.45
N ALA A 20 -0.22 -9.89 -5.45
CA ALA A 20 -0.88 -10.63 -6.51
C ALA A 20 -2.39 -10.35 -6.55
N THR A 21 -3.07 -10.30 -5.40
CA THR A 21 -4.48 -9.89 -5.31
C THR A 21 -4.68 -8.48 -5.85
N LEU A 22 -3.79 -7.55 -5.52
CA LEU A 22 -3.88 -6.18 -6.01
C LEU A 22 -3.69 -6.11 -7.53
N VAL A 23 -2.70 -6.81 -8.09
CA VAL A 23 -2.50 -6.90 -9.54
C VAL A 23 -3.72 -7.51 -10.23
N VAL A 24 -4.32 -8.58 -9.68
CA VAL A 24 -5.60 -9.12 -10.16
C VAL A 24 -6.67 -8.03 -10.19
N THR A 25 -6.86 -7.29 -9.10
CA THR A 25 -7.92 -6.26 -9.03
C THR A 25 -7.73 -5.15 -10.06
N VAL A 26 -6.52 -4.61 -10.21
CA VAL A 26 -6.27 -3.50 -11.14
C VAL A 26 -6.27 -3.96 -12.60
N ALA A 27 -5.75 -5.16 -12.89
CA ALA A 27 -5.78 -5.73 -14.24
C ALA A 27 -7.21 -6.11 -14.66
N TYR A 28 -8.02 -6.62 -13.73
CA TYR A 28 -9.43 -6.89 -13.94
C TYR A 28 -10.18 -5.58 -14.26
N ALA A 29 -10.03 -4.56 -13.41
CA ALA A 29 -10.67 -3.26 -13.63
C ALA A 29 -10.26 -2.60 -14.97
N ALA A 30 -8.97 -2.65 -15.31
CA ALA A 30 -8.44 -2.14 -16.57
C ALA A 30 -8.89 -2.94 -17.79
N GLY A 31 -9.23 -4.23 -17.63
CA GLY A 31 -9.78 -5.06 -18.69
C GLY A 31 -11.17 -4.60 -19.16
N PHE A 32 -11.98 -4.06 -18.24
CA PHE A 32 -13.31 -3.51 -18.54
C PHE A 32 -13.30 -2.01 -18.83
N ASN A 33 -12.22 -1.31 -18.46
CA ASN A 33 -12.02 0.12 -18.73
C ASN A 33 -10.73 0.29 -19.54
N PRO A 34 -10.76 -0.03 -20.85
CA PRO A 34 -9.57 0.02 -21.66
C PRO A 34 -9.02 1.45 -21.75
N PRO A 35 -7.68 1.61 -21.89
CA PRO A 35 -7.07 2.91 -22.10
C PRO A 35 -7.63 3.52 -23.39
N GLY A 36 -7.91 4.82 -23.38
CA GLY A 36 -8.58 5.49 -24.49
C GLY A 36 -10.09 5.60 -24.29
N GLY A 37 -10.68 4.90 -23.32
CA GLY A 37 -12.13 4.85 -23.15
C GLY A 37 -12.82 3.92 -24.16
N VAL A 38 -14.14 3.98 -24.16
CA VAL A 38 -15.03 3.19 -25.02
C VAL A 38 -15.97 4.10 -25.78
N TRP A 39 -16.42 3.67 -26.95
CA TRP A 39 -17.43 4.39 -27.73
C TRP A 39 -18.76 4.44 -26.98
N GLN A 40 -19.39 5.61 -26.88
CA GLN A 40 -20.71 5.74 -26.24
C GLN A 40 -21.86 5.48 -27.21
N ASN A 41 -21.67 5.73 -28.51
CA ASN A 41 -22.71 5.65 -29.53
C ASN A 41 -22.37 4.63 -30.62
N ALA A 42 -23.39 3.95 -31.13
CA ALA A 42 -23.25 3.03 -32.26
C ALA A 42 -23.32 3.80 -33.59
N LEU A 43 -22.18 4.25 -34.10
CA LEU A 43 -22.09 4.98 -35.37
C LEU A 43 -20.99 4.40 -36.27
N GLY A 44 -21.23 4.34 -37.58
CA GLY A 44 -20.20 3.96 -38.57
C GLY A 44 -19.67 2.53 -38.45
N GLY A 45 -20.50 1.56 -38.04
CA GLY A 45 -20.12 0.16 -37.88
C GLY A 45 -19.43 -0.19 -36.55
N ARG A 46 -19.34 0.78 -35.64
CA ARG A 46 -18.82 0.62 -34.27
C ARG A 46 -19.99 0.40 -33.31
N LEU A 47 -19.79 -0.43 -32.29
CA LEU A 47 -20.80 -0.66 -31.26
C LEU A 47 -20.46 0.16 -30.01
N ALA A 48 -21.49 0.67 -29.33
CA ALA A 48 -21.30 1.27 -28.02
C ALA A 48 -20.65 0.24 -27.06
N GLY A 49 -19.63 0.66 -26.33
CA GLY A 49 -18.79 -0.20 -25.49
C GLY A 49 -17.52 -0.74 -26.16
N ASP A 50 -17.36 -0.58 -27.48
CA ASP A 50 -16.11 -0.98 -28.15
C ASP A 50 -14.92 -0.12 -27.69
N PRO A 51 -13.73 -0.71 -27.42
CA PRO A 51 -12.55 0.04 -27.01
C PRO A 51 -12.06 1.00 -28.12
N ILE A 52 -11.93 2.29 -27.81
CA ILE A 52 -11.52 3.31 -28.80
C ILE A 52 -10.10 3.04 -29.32
N ILE A 53 -9.19 2.62 -28.44
CA ILE A 53 -7.79 2.31 -28.79
C ILE A 53 -7.65 1.19 -29.83
N ARG A 54 -8.65 0.31 -29.95
CA ARG A 54 -8.67 -0.75 -30.97
C ARG A 54 -8.70 -0.17 -32.37
N ASP A 55 -9.47 0.88 -32.57
CA ASP A 55 -9.66 1.54 -33.88
C ASP A 55 -8.54 2.54 -34.17
N THR A 56 -8.06 3.25 -33.14
CA THR A 56 -7.05 4.31 -33.32
C THR A 56 -5.62 3.77 -33.35
N SER A 57 -5.35 2.66 -32.66
CA SER A 57 -4.00 2.08 -32.56
C SER A 57 -4.05 0.59 -32.25
N TYR A 58 -4.41 -0.21 -33.25
CA TYR A 58 -4.59 -1.66 -33.12
C TYR A 58 -3.40 -2.39 -32.46
N HIS A 59 -2.16 -2.03 -32.80
CA HIS A 59 -0.97 -2.65 -32.17
C HIS A 59 -0.83 -2.32 -30.69
N ARG A 60 -1.19 -1.10 -30.26
CA ARG A 60 -1.17 -0.72 -28.84
C ARG A 60 -2.27 -1.42 -28.07
N TYR A 61 -3.47 -1.51 -28.67
CA TYR A 61 -4.57 -2.29 -28.13
C TYR A 61 -4.16 -3.75 -27.90
N LEU A 62 -3.53 -4.38 -28.90
CA LEU A 62 -3.13 -5.79 -28.82
C LEU A 62 -2.06 -6.01 -27.75
N ALA A 63 -1.06 -5.12 -27.67
CA ALA A 63 -0.03 -5.16 -26.63
C ALA A 63 -0.65 -4.98 -25.24
N PHE A 64 -1.51 -3.97 -25.05
CA PHE A 64 -2.23 -3.76 -23.80
C PHE A 64 -3.04 -4.99 -23.40
N PHE A 65 -3.87 -5.50 -24.32
CA PHE A 65 -4.78 -6.61 -24.07
C PHE A 65 -4.03 -7.87 -23.63
N TYR A 66 -3.03 -8.32 -24.39
CA TYR A 66 -2.30 -9.53 -24.05
C TYR A 66 -1.44 -9.37 -22.80
N CYS A 67 -0.77 -8.22 -22.62
CA CYS A 67 0.02 -7.97 -21.43
C CYS A 67 -0.87 -7.90 -20.18
N ASN A 68 -2.00 -7.19 -20.23
CA ASN A 68 -2.92 -7.06 -19.10
C ASN A 68 -3.57 -8.41 -18.75
N ALA A 69 -4.01 -9.18 -19.76
CA ALA A 69 -4.54 -10.52 -19.56
C ALA A 69 -3.50 -11.50 -18.99
N THR A 70 -2.24 -11.39 -19.44
CA THR A 70 -1.14 -12.20 -18.89
C THR A 70 -0.86 -11.85 -17.44
N ALA A 71 -0.84 -10.56 -17.08
CA ALA A 71 -0.67 -10.14 -15.68
C ALA A 71 -1.82 -10.65 -14.80
N PHE A 72 -3.08 -10.51 -15.26
CA PHE A 72 -4.24 -11.06 -14.55
C PHE A 72 -4.12 -12.57 -14.31
N ALA A 73 -3.83 -13.35 -15.37
CA ALA A 73 -3.70 -14.80 -15.27
C ALA A 73 -2.49 -15.23 -14.44
N ALA A 74 -1.32 -14.62 -14.65
CA ALA A 74 -0.11 -14.90 -13.90
C ALA A 74 -0.29 -14.61 -12.40
N SER A 75 -0.96 -13.51 -12.04
CA SER A 75 -1.27 -13.18 -10.66
C SER A 75 -2.20 -14.19 -9.99
N LEU A 76 -3.22 -14.71 -10.69
CA LEU A 76 -4.05 -15.81 -10.17
C LEU A 76 -3.22 -17.08 -9.94
N VAL A 77 -2.32 -17.42 -10.87
CA VAL A 77 -1.39 -18.55 -10.69
C VAL A 77 -0.47 -18.32 -9.50
N VAL A 78 0.04 -17.10 -9.29
CA VAL A 78 0.84 -16.73 -8.10
C VAL A 78 0.04 -16.95 -6.81
N ILE A 79 -1.23 -16.52 -6.76
CA ILE A 79 -2.10 -16.74 -5.59
C ILE A 79 -2.23 -18.23 -5.28
N VAL A 80 -2.52 -19.05 -6.29
CA VAL A 80 -2.65 -20.50 -6.14
C VAL A 80 -1.32 -21.12 -5.69
N LEU A 81 -0.19 -20.76 -6.32
CA LEU A 81 1.14 -21.26 -5.95
C LEU A 81 1.52 -20.88 -4.51
N ILE A 82 1.17 -19.67 -4.05
CA ILE A 82 1.39 -19.25 -2.66
C ILE A 82 0.52 -20.06 -1.70
N LEU A 83 -0.74 -20.33 -2.05
CA LEU A 83 -1.63 -21.16 -1.24
C LEU A 83 -1.13 -22.60 -1.14
N VAL A 84 -0.71 -23.19 -2.26
CA VAL A 84 -0.08 -24.52 -2.29
C VAL A 84 1.20 -24.53 -1.45
N LEU A 85 2.01 -23.48 -1.53
CA LEU A 85 3.23 -23.32 -0.73
C LEU A 85 2.91 -23.22 0.78
N ALA A 86 1.77 -22.61 1.14
CA ALA A 86 1.29 -22.56 2.52
C ALA A 86 0.82 -23.94 3.03
N ILE A 87 0.13 -24.73 2.21
CA ILE A 87 -0.32 -26.09 2.55
C ILE A 87 0.87 -27.04 2.68
N ARG A 88 1.85 -26.95 1.78
CA ARG A 88 3.04 -27.82 1.76
C ARG A 88 4.13 -27.45 2.79
N HIS A 89 3.89 -26.47 3.66
CA HIS A 89 4.86 -25.99 4.64
C HIS A 89 5.36 -27.08 5.61
N ASP A 90 4.63 -28.19 5.77
CA ASP A 90 4.93 -29.22 6.76
C ASP A 90 5.90 -30.33 6.28
N LYS A 91 6.17 -30.44 4.96
CA LYS A 91 7.08 -31.48 4.42
C LYS A 91 8.48 -30.93 4.12
N LYS A 92 9.49 -31.43 4.85
CA LYS A 92 10.90 -30.96 4.85
C LYS A 92 11.54 -30.82 3.45
N GLY A 93 12.11 -29.64 3.20
CA GLY A 93 13.47 -29.44 2.68
C GLY A 93 13.71 -29.52 1.16
N LYS A 94 13.36 -30.64 0.49
CA LYS A 94 13.73 -30.86 -0.92
C LYS A 94 12.61 -30.52 -1.92
N ASP A 95 11.36 -30.71 -1.53
CA ASP A 95 10.18 -30.46 -2.39
C ASP A 95 9.81 -28.97 -2.51
N SER A 96 10.22 -28.13 -1.56
CA SER A 96 9.91 -26.69 -1.56
C SER A 96 10.54 -25.95 -2.75
N ARG A 97 11.70 -26.41 -3.22
CA ARG A 97 12.43 -25.79 -4.34
C ARG A 97 11.67 -25.88 -5.67
N TRP A 98 10.88 -26.95 -5.84
CA TRP A 98 10.01 -27.17 -7.00
C TRP A 98 8.85 -26.19 -7.08
N VAL A 99 8.42 -25.58 -5.96
CA VAL A 99 7.34 -24.57 -5.95
C VAL A 99 7.91 -23.15 -6.03
N VAL A 100 9.02 -22.88 -5.32
CA VAL A 100 9.59 -21.53 -5.23
C VAL A 100 10.19 -21.06 -6.57
N VAL A 101 10.80 -21.94 -7.37
CA VAL A 101 11.38 -21.54 -8.66
C VAL A 101 10.30 -21.13 -9.67
N PRO A 102 9.26 -21.94 -9.93
CA PRO A 102 8.13 -21.52 -10.76
C PRO A 102 7.45 -20.26 -10.22
N LEU A 103 7.22 -20.16 -8.90
CA LEU A 103 6.63 -18.98 -8.29
C LEU A 103 7.40 -17.70 -8.66
N ARG A 104 8.74 -17.70 -8.54
CA ARG A 104 9.56 -16.54 -8.92
C ARG A 104 9.48 -16.21 -10.40
N LEU A 105 9.46 -17.23 -11.27
CA LEU A 105 9.37 -17.01 -12.71
C LEU A 105 8.04 -16.38 -13.09
N VAL A 106 6.94 -16.92 -12.56
CA VAL A 106 5.59 -16.37 -12.80
C VAL A 106 5.47 -14.96 -12.24
N MET A 107 6.01 -14.69 -11.05
CA MET A 107 6.00 -13.33 -10.47
C MET A 107 6.80 -12.31 -11.30
N VAL A 108 7.94 -12.71 -11.88
CA VAL A 108 8.70 -11.80 -12.76
C VAL A 108 7.96 -11.59 -14.07
N LEU A 109 7.39 -12.64 -14.64
CA LEU A 109 6.54 -12.55 -15.84
C LEU A 109 5.36 -11.61 -15.59
N ASP A 110 4.67 -11.77 -14.47
CA ASP A 110 3.55 -10.92 -14.04
C ASP A 110 3.94 -9.43 -14.00
N LEU A 111 5.06 -9.09 -13.34
CA LEU A 111 5.53 -7.71 -13.27
C LEU A 111 5.96 -7.14 -14.64
N LEU A 112 6.58 -7.95 -15.50
CA LEU A 112 6.93 -7.55 -16.87
C LEU A 112 5.68 -7.35 -17.73
N SER A 113 4.68 -8.21 -17.59
CA SER A 113 3.38 -8.10 -18.25
C SER A 113 2.64 -6.85 -17.79
N LEU A 114 2.63 -6.54 -16.49
CA LEU A 114 2.02 -5.31 -15.97
C LEU A 114 2.72 -4.06 -16.52
N MET A 115 4.06 -4.10 -16.62
CA MET A 115 4.85 -3.02 -17.20
C MET A 115 4.56 -2.82 -18.70
N GLY A 116 4.41 -3.91 -19.45
CA GLY A 116 4.02 -3.88 -20.86
C GLY A 116 2.61 -3.33 -21.07
N ALA A 117 1.64 -3.76 -20.25
CA ALA A 117 0.27 -3.26 -20.28
C ALA A 117 0.22 -1.76 -19.99
N TYR A 118 0.90 -1.32 -18.93
CA TYR A 118 0.98 0.09 -18.57
C TYR A 118 1.60 0.93 -19.69
N GLY A 119 2.74 0.49 -20.24
CA GLY A 119 3.39 1.18 -21.35
C GLY A 119 2.45 1.30 -22.56
N ALA A 120 1.83 0.21 -22.98
CA ALA A 120 0.92 0.22 -24.12
C ALA A 120 -0.31 1.13 -23.92
N GLY A 121 -0.85 1.20 -22.70
CA GLY A 121 -2.04 1.98 -22.40
C GLY A 121 -1.80 3.47 -22.10
N THR A 122 -0.62 3.84 -21.59
CA THR A 122 -0.32 5.24 -21.20
C THR A 122 0.43 6.04 -22.26
N CYS A 123 1.10 5.35 -23.19
CA CYS A 123 1.85 5.99 -24.27
C CYS A 123 0.90 6.53 -25.33
N ARG A 124 0.55 7.82 -25.25
CA ARG A 124 -0.28 8.52 -26.25
C ARG A 124 0.55 9.34 -27.20
N ASP A 125 1.44 10.15 -26.65
CA ASP A 125 2.35 11.03 -27.40
C ASP A 125 3.77 10.46 -27.51
N LYS A 126 4.53 10.97 -28.49
CA LYS A 126 5.91 10.55 -28.76
C LYS A 126 6.80 10.69 -27.51
N ILE A 127 6.66 11.78 -26.75
CA ILE A 127 7.45 12.05 -25.54
C ILE A 127 7.18 10.99 -24.46
N SER A 128 5.90 10.77 -24.11
CA SER A 128 5.51 9.76 -23.11
C SER A 128 5.93 8.34 -23.54
N THR A 129 5.85 8.05 -24.85
CA THR A 129 6.27 6.77 -25.42
C THR A 129 7.77 6.53 -25.24
N VAL A 130 8.60 7.50 -25.64
CA VAL A 130 10.06 7.41 -25.51
C VAL A 130 10.44 7.31 -24.03
N TYR A 131 9.84 8.15 -23.19
CA TYR A 131 10.13 8.16 -21.75
C TYR A 131 9.81 6.82 -21.07
N SER A 132 8.61 6.29 -21.30
CA SER A 132 8.20 4.98 -20.78
C SER A 132 9.11 3.86 -21.30
N ALA A 133 9.42 3.84 -22.59
CA ALA A 133 10.32 2.84 -23.19
C ALA A 133 11.73 2.89 -22.59
N VAL A 134 12.28 4.10 -22.35
CA VAL A 134 13.58 4.28 -21.70
C VAL A 134 13.56 3.75 -20.26
N LEU A 135 12.52 4.06 -19.48
CA LEU A 135 12.39 3.54 -18.12
C LEU A 135 12.27 2.01 -18.10
N VAL A 136 11.48 1.43 -19.01
CA VAL A 136 11.35 -0.03 -19.18
C VAL A 136 12.71 -0.64 -19.48
N ALA A 137 13.47 -0.05 -20.42
CA ALA A 137 14.78 -0.52 -20.81
C ALA A 137 15.79 -0.44 -19.65
N ILE A 138 15.78 0.64 -18.86
CA ILE A 138 16.63 0.79 -17.67
C ILE A 138 16.33 -0.31 -16.66
N VAL A 139 15.06 -0.57 -16.36
CA VAL A 139 14.65 -1.64 -15.43
C VAL A 139 15.09 -3.01 -15.96
N PHE A 140 14.91 -3.27 -17.25
CA PHE A 140 15.28 -4.55 -17.87
C PHE A 140 16.81 -4.77 -17.88
N LEU A 141 17.58 -3.77 -18.32
CA LEU A 141 19.05 -3.80 -18.27
C LEU A 141 19.56 -4.02 -16.85
N TYR A 142 18.93 -3.38 -15.87
CA TYR A 142 19.27 -3.57 -14.47
C TYR A 142 19.03 -5.01 -13.99
N ILE A 143 17.90 -5.63 -14.37
CA ILE A 143 17.62 -7.05 -14.07
C ILE A 143 18.66 -7.96 -14.72
N LEU A 144 19.02 -7.71 -15.98
CA LEU A 144 20.05 -8.48 -16.69
C LEU A 144 21.40 -8.38 -15.98
N VAL A 145 21.85 -7.17 -15.62
CA VAL A 145 23.10 -6.95 -14.89
C VAL A 145 23.11 -7.68 -13.54
N LEU A 146 22.00 -7.68 -12.81
CA LEU A 146 21.87 -8.44 -11.57
C LEU A 146 22.04 -9.94 -11.80
N LYS A 147 21.38 -10.49 -12.83
CA LYS A 147 21.48 -11.92 -13.18
C LYS A 147 22.88 -12.31 -13.66
N SER A 148 23.53 -11.48 -14.48
CA SER A 148 24.89 -11.72 -14.95
C SER A 148 25.89 -11.75 -13.80
N LYS A 149 25.76 -10.84 -12.81
CA LYS A 149 26.58 -10.88 -11.58
C LYS A 149 26.34 -12.15 -10.77
N ASP A 150 25.11 -12.63 -10.67
CA ASP A 150 24.79 -13.88 -9.97
C ASP A 150 25.37 -15.12 -10.68
N CYS A 151 25.41 -15.13 -12.01
CA CYS A 151 26.07 -16.18 -12.78
C CYS A 151 27.59 -16.15 -12.59
N TRP A 152 28.19 -14.96 -12.60
CA TRP A 152 29.63 -14.79 -12.41
C TRP A 152 30.08 -15.26 -11.03
N ASP A 153 29.40 -14.83 -9.96
CA ASP A 153 29.76 -15.17 -8.58
C ASP A 153 29.68 -16.70 -8.33
N LYS A 154 28.69 -17.38 -8.92
CA LYS A 154 28.58 -18.84 -8.84
C LYS A 154 29.76 -19.56 -9.49
N ASN A 155 30.26 -19.03 -10.60
CA ASN A 155 31.37 -19.64 -11.34
C ASN A 155 32.70 -19.48 -10.59
N SER A 156 32.88 -18.35 -9.89
CA SER A 156 34.04 -18.11 -9.03
C SER A 156 34.04 -18.97 -7.76
N ASP A 157 32.88 -19.24 -7.16
CA ASP A 157 32.77 -20.13 -5.99
C ASP A 157 33.00 -21.61 -6.35
N SER A 158 32.70 -22.04 -7.59
CA SER A 158 33.04 -23.39 -8.08
C SER A 158 34.51 -23.55 -8.51
N GLY A 159 35.22 -22.45 -8.75
CA GLY A 159 36.60 -22.45 -9.25
C GLY A 159 37.70 -22.50 -8.17
N THR A 160 37.35 -22.43 -6.88
CA THR A 160 38.32 -22.39 -5.76
C THR A 160 38.43 -23.71 -4.98
N GLY A 161 37.82 -24.79 -5.48
CA GLY A 161 37.85 -26.11 -4.87
C GLY A 161 38.31 -27.21 -5.84
N SER A 162 39.48 -27.06 -6.47
CA SER A 162 40.14 -28.20 -7.13
C SER A 162 41.65 -28.01 -7.23
N GLY A 163 42.38 -28.89 -6.54
CA GLY A 163 43.63 -29.45 -7.06
C GLY A 163 44.96 -28.75 -6.73
N ARG A 164 45.51 -29.02 -5.55
CA ARG A 164 46.96 -29.29 -5.40
C ARG A 164 47.19 -30.45 -4.43
N GLY A 165 46.70 -31.62 -4.79
CA GLY A 165 47.20 -32.89 -4.28
C GLY A 165 48.23 -33.43 -5.27
N MET A 166 49.50 -33.44 -4.87
CA MET A 166 50.56 -34.16 -5.59
C MET A 166 50.38 -35.67 -5.38
N PRO A 167 50.58 -36.52 -6.40
CA PRO A 167 50.41 -37.96 -6.27
C PRO A 167 51.65 -38.61 -5.63
N VAL A 168 51.41 -39.41 -4.60
CA VAL A 168 52.38 -40.38 -4.09
C VAL A 168 52.33 -41.60 -5.01
N SER A 169 53.44 -41.87 -5.69
CA SER A 169 53.64 -43.10 -6.46
C SER A 169 54.31 -44.13 -5.55
N ASN A 170 53.65 -45.29 -5.39
CA ASN A 170 54.21 -46.46 -4.71
C ASN A 170 54.75 -47.43 -5.77
N GLY A 171 56.03 -47.78 -5.68
CA GLY A 171 56.68 -48.81 -6.48
C GLY A 171 57.96 -49.32 -5.82
N ASN A 172 57.86 -50.54 -5.28
CA ASN A 172 58.87 -51.54 -4.88
C ASN A 172 60.34 -51.29 -5.31
N THR A 173 61.35 -51.64 -4.49
CA THR A 173 61.97 -52.98 -4.32
C THR A 173 63.31 -52.84 -3.54
N CYS A 174 63.74 -53.93 -2.89
CA CYS A 174 64.84 -54.12 -1.93
C CYS A 174 66.29 -53.75 -2.37
N SER A 175 67.10 -53.38 -1.36
CA SER A 175 68.30 -54.10 -0.84
C SER A 175 69.64 -53.31 -0.73
N SER A 176 70.15 -53.33 0.51
CA SER A 176 71.53 -53.55 0.97
C SER A 176 72.55 -52.42 1.26
N SER A 177 73.29 -52.67 2.35
CA SER A 177 74.50 -52.05 2.93
C SER A 177 74.37 -50.67 3.60
N GLY A 178 74.85 -50.42 4.81
CA GLY A 178 75.57 -51.18 5.83
C GLY A 178 76.02 -50.21 6.94
N SER A 179 76.43 -50.73 8.12
CA SER A 179 77.24 -50.10 9.20
C SER A 179 76.66 -48.82 9.85
N GLU A 180 76.55 -48.62 11.16
CA GLU A 180 77.21 -49.11 12.36
C GLU A 180 76.37 -48.58 13.56
N MET A 181 76.35 -49.27 14.69
CA MET A 181 76.05 -48.70 16.03
C MET A 181 77.41 -48.50 16.77
N PRO A 182 77.58 -48.11 18.07
CA PRO A 182 76.58 -47.95 19.15
C PRO A 182 76.91 -46.91 20.29
N ILE A 183 76.08 -46.97 21.36
CA ILE A 183 76.31 -46.72 22.82
C ILE A 183 76.24 -45.30 23.49
N PRO A 184 75.96 -45.18 24.83
CA PRO A 184 74.75 -44.51 25.36
C PRO A 184 74.90 -43.68 26.69
N ASN A 185 73.77 -43.15 27.21
CA ASN A 185 73.40 -42.90 28.65
C ASN A 185 74.31 -42.00 29.56
N PRO A 186 73.96 -41.68 30.83
CA PRO A 186 72.67 -41.41 31.51
C PRO A 186 72.74 -40.20 32.50
N ASP A 187 71.78 -40.12 33.44
CA ASP A 187 71.82 -39.48 34.79
C ASP A 187 71.21 -38.07 34.97
N CYS A 188 70.16 -37.96 35.79
CA CYS A 188 70.26 -37.76 37.26
C CYS A 188 68.90 -37.29 37.85
N GLY A 189 68.52 -37.80 39.03
CA GLY A 189 67.23 -37.59 39.69
C GLY A 189 67.20 -36.57 40.85
N THR A 190 66.23 -36.80 41.76
CA THR A 190 65.92 -36.14 43.07
C THR A 190 65.12 -34.83 43.02
N GLY A 191 64.08 -34.53 43.82
CA GLY A 191 63.28 -35.18 44.87
C GLY A 191 62.10 -34.20 45.22
N THR A 192 60.86 -34.62 45.54
CA THR A 192 60.25 -34.77 46.89
C THR A 192 58.95 -33.92 47.06
N ILE A 193 57.78 -34.59 46.95
CA ILE A 193 56.43 -34.60 47.65
C ILE A 193 56.09 -33.52 48.75
N PRO A 194 54.80 -33.16 49.15
CA PRO A 194 53.41 -33.16 48.58
C PRO A 194 52.54 -31.84 48.75
N ALA A 195 51.34 -31.82 48.10
CA ALA A 195 50.02 -31.11 48.24
C ALA A 195 49.70 -30.05 49.35
N PRO A 196 48.55 -29.29 49.32
CA PRO A 196 47.49 -29.01 48.31
C PRO A 196 47.14 -27.48 48.14
N ILE A 197 46.05 -27.17 47.40
CA ILE A 197 45.18 -25.96 47.43
C ILE A 197 45.27 -25.02 46.21
N LEU A 198 44.17 -24.91 45.45
CA LEU A 198 43.31 -23.70 45.27
C LEU A 198 42.71 -23.63 43.86
N GLY A 199 41.40 -23.35 43.80
CA GLY A 199 40.57 -23.45 42.61
C GLY A 199 40.97 -22.57 41.42
N SER A 200 40.62 -23.06 40.24
CA SER A 200 40.54 -22.27 39.01
C SER A 200 39.16 -22.45 38.37
N ASP A 201 38.41 -21.38 38.45
CA ASP A 201 37.12 -21.07 37.86
C ASP A 201 37.13 -21.21 36.31
N PRO A 202 36.11 -21.81 35.66
CA PRO A 202 35.99 -21.83 34.20
C PRO A 202 35.00 -20.77 33.72
N THR A 203 35.34 -19.48 33.75
CA THR A 203 34.41 -18.43 33.26
C THR A 203 35.10 -17.23 32.60
N VAL A 204 35.84 -17.45 31.51
CA VAL A 204 36.20 -16.33 30.60
C VAL A 204 35.97 -16.75 29.15
N GLY A 205 34.74 -16.62 28.67
CA GLY A 205 34.40 -16.87 27.28
C GLY A 205 32.97 -16.50 26.87
N GLU A 206 32.00 -16.55 27.78
CA GLU A 206 30.58 -16.48 27.39
C GLU A 206 29.96 -15.07 27.39
N ASP A 207 30.54 -14.08 28.05
CA ASP A 207 29.90 -12.76 28.24
C ASP A 207 30.08 -11.78 27.07
N LYS A 208 30.98 -12.05 26.12
CA LYS A 208 31.18 -11.21 24.91
C LYS A 208 30.34 -11.66 23.71
N GLU A 209 29.74 -12.85 23.75
CA GLU A 209 28.94 -13.41 22.65
C GLU A 209 27.44 -13.08 22.76
N ARG A 210 26.85 -13.10 23.97
CA ARG A 210 25.44 -12.71 24.20
C ARG A 210 25.08 -11.31 23.67
N PRO A 211 25.83 -10.23 23.94
CA PRO A 211 25.49 -8.90 23.43
C PRO A 211 25.67 -8.78 21.90
N ARG A 212 26.58 -9.55 21.30
CA ARG A 212 26.76 -9.61 19.83
C ARG A 212 25.61 -10.34 19.15
N HIS A 213 25.19 -11.49 19.68
CA HIS A 213 24.06 -12.24 19.17
C HIS A 213 22.75 -11.44 19.25
N HIS A 214 22.54 -10.72 20.36
CA HIS A 214 21.38 -9.84 20.53
C HIS A 214 21.35 -8.67 19.54
N LYS A 215 22.50 -7.99 19.32
CA LYS A 215 22.62 -6.90 18.32
C LYS A 215 22.35 -7.40 16.89
N VAL A 216 22.87 -8.56 16.51
CA VAL A 216 22.66 -9.14 15.18
C VAL A 216 21.20 -9.54 14.97
N HIS A 217 20.57 -10.17 15.97
CA HIS A 217 19.17 -10.57 15.89
C HIS A 217 18.21 -9.36 15.81
N LYS A 218 18.49 -8.29 16.56
CA LYS A 218 17.75 -7.02 16.49
C LYS A 218 17.84 -6.38 15.10
N LYS A 219 19.04 -6.41 14.50
CA LYS A 219 19.29 -5.87 13.15
C LYS A 219 18.56 -6.66 12.05
N LEU A 220 18.61 -7.98 12.08
CA LEU A 220 17.89 -8.86 11.15
C LEU A 220 16.37 -8.61 11.20
N LYS A 221 15.82 -8.46 12.41
CA LYS A 221 14.39 -8.19 12.60
C LYS A 221 13.99 -6.82 12.03
N ALA A 222 14.84 -5.80 12.14
CA ALA A 222 14.60 -4.49 11.54
C ALA A 222 14.64 -4.54 10.00
N GLU A 223 15.60 -5.27 9.42
CA GLU A 223 15.72 -5.46 7.96
C GLU A 223 14.50 -6.22 7.39
N GLU A 224 14.00 -7.24 8.10
CA GLU A 224 12.78 -7.96 7.71
C GLU A 224 11.54 -7.04 7.75
N ARG A 225 11.43 -6.20 8.78
CA ARG A 225 10.34 -5.21 8.90
C ARG A 225 10.39 -4.19 7.78
N LEU A 226 11.56 -3.63 7.49
CA LEU A 226 11.76 -2.67 6.40
C LEU A 226 11.30 -3.28 5.07
N ARG A 227 11.66 -4.55 4.81
CA ARG A 227 11.23 -5.25 3.59
C ARG A 227 9.71 -5.38 3.48
N LYS A 228 9.04 -5.71 4.58
CA LYS A 228 7.57 -5.84 4.63
C LYS A 228 6.89 -4.51 4.32
N VAL A 229 7.40 -3.41 4.90
CA VAL A 229 6.86 -2.07 4.67
C VAL A 229 7.13 -1.57 3.25
N LEU A 230 8.35 -1.72 2.75
CA LEU A 230 8.72 -1.34 1.38
C LEU A 230 7.86 -2.06 0.35
N MET A 231 7.61 -3.35 0.55
CA MET A 231 6.75 -4.12 -0.34
C MET A 231 5.30 -3.63 -0.28
N LEU A 232 4.77 -3.33 0.90
CA LEU A 232 3.41 -2.79 1.03
C LEU A 232 3.28 -1.44 0.32
N LEU A 233 4.24 -0.54 0.52
CA LEU A 233 4.23 0.79 -0.07
C LEU A 233 4.44 0.76 -1.59
N ALA A 234 5.33 -0.10 -2.09
CA ALA A 234 5.51 -0.31 -3.52
C ALA A 234 4.26 -0.92 -4.17
N THR A 235 3.65 -1.93 -3.52
CA THR A 235 2.41 -2.56 -3.97
C THR A 235 1.28 -1.54 -4.07
N PHE A 236 1.11 -0.72 -3.03
CA PHE A 236 0.18 0.41 -3.01
C PHE A 236 0.42 1.41 -4.16
N ALA A 237 1.66 1.86 -4.33
CA ALA A 237 2.01 2.83 -5.36
C ALA A 237 1.82 2.25 -6.77
N VAL A 238 2.18 0.99 -7.01
CA VAL A 238 1.92 0.28 -8.29
C VAL A 238 0.44 0.31 -8.63
N SER A 239 -0.44 -0.02 -7.68
CA SER A 239 -1.89 -0.06 -7.94
C SER A 239 -2.46 1.30 -8.33
N ILE A 240 -2.13 2.34 -7.57
CA ILE A 240 -2.68 3.68 -7.82
C ILE A 240 -2.16 4.20 -9.16
N THR A 241 -0.85 4.12 -9.35
CA THR A 241 -0.22 4.66 -10.55
C THR A 241 -0.64 3.91 -11.81
N TYR A 242 -0.89 2.59 -11.72
CA TYR A 242 -1.45 1.78 -12.80
C TYR A 242 -2.84 2.26 -13.21
N VAL A 243 -3.78 2.33 -12.27
CA VAL A 243 -5.16 2.76 -12.54
C VAL A 243 -5.18 4.21 -13.05
N ALA A 244 -4.47 5.12 -12.39
CA ALA A 244 -4.43 6.53 -12.77
C ALA A 244 -3.72 6.80 -14.09
N GLY A 245 -2.74 5.96 -14.46
CA GLY A 245 -2.07 6.09 -15.75
C GLY A 245 -2.98 5.68 -16.91
N LEU A 246 -3.72 4.58 -16.73
CA LEU A 246 -4.67 4.09 -17.74
C LEU A 246 -5.91 4.96 -17.85
N SER A 247 -6.35 5.57 -16.74
CA SER A 247 -7.48 6.52 -16.69
C SER A 247 -6.97 7.93 -16.43
N THR A 248 -6.51 8.61 -17.49
CA THR A 248 -5.94 9.96 -17.36
C THR A 248 -6.93 10.96 -16.76
N PRO A 249 -6.45 11.90 -15.93
CA PRO A 249 -7.27 13.01 -15.45
C PRO A 249 -7.86 13.77 -16.63
N GLY A 250 -9.15 14.13 -16.57
CA GLY A 250 -9.87 14.69 -17.73
C GLY A 250 -10.73 13.68 -18.46
N GLY A 251 -10.45 12.37 -18.35
CA GLY A 251 -11.10 11.38 -19.20
C GLY A 251 -10.60 11.42 -20.63
N PHE A 252 -11.45 10.96 -21.55
CA PHE A 252 -11.10 10.73 -22.96
C PHE A 252 -12.18 11.28 -23.89
N TRP A 253 -11.73 11.76 -25.05
CA TRP A 253 -12.63 12.09 -26.14
C TRP A 253 -13.25 10.83 -26.74
N ASP A 254 -14.56 10.81 -26.90
CA ASP A 254 -15.33 9.71 -27.51
C ASP A 254 -15.99 10.09 -28.84
N SER A 255 -15.80 11.32 -29.30
CA SER A 255 -16.38 11.85 -30.54
C SER A 255 -15.29 12.25 -31.54
N THR A 256 -15.69 12.37 -32.81
CA THR A 256 -14.84 12.85 -33.91
C THR A 256 -15.07 14.32 -34.23
N GLU A 257 -15.84 15.03 -33.42
CA GLU A 257 -16.21 16.43 -33.68
C GLU A 257 -15.14 17.37 -33.09
N GLY A 258 -14.44 18.12 -33.95
CA GLY A 258 -13.41 19.09 -33.57
C GLY A 258 -11.99 18.71 -34.03
N SER A 259 -10.98 19.37 -33.45
CA SER A 259 -9.55 19.15 -33.75
C SER A 259 -8.91 17.97 -32.99
N HIS A 260 -9.72 17.23 -32.21
CA HIS A 260 -9.25 16.21 -31.29
C HIS A 260 -9.52 14.81 -31.84
N HIS A 261 -8.65 13.84 -31.52
CA HIS A 261 -8.84 12.47 -31.96
C HIS A 261 -9.54 11.65 -30.87
N PRO A 262 -10.46 10.74 -31.23
CA PRO A 262 -11.04 9.80 -30.28
C PRO A 262 -9.95 9.07 -29.46
N GLY A 263 -10.12 9.00 -28.15
CA GLY A 263 -9.17 8.39 -27.22
C GLY A 263 -7.98 9.28 -26.84
N ASP A 264 -7.87 10.50 -27.37
CA ASP A 264 -6.99 11.51 -26.79
C ASP A 264 -7.50 11.89 -25.38
N ALA A 265 -6.56 12.27 -24.50
CA ALA A 265 -6.93 12.82 -23.20
C ALA A 265 -7.61 14.18 -23.39
N VAL A 266 -8.77 14.39 -22.76
CA VAL A 266 -9.46 15.70 -22.79
C VAL A 266 -8.56 16.81 -22.26
N LEU A 267 -7.71 16.48 -21.28
CA LEU A 267 -6.80 17.45 -20.66
C LEU A 267 -5.68 17.94 -21.59
N LYS A 268 -5.43 17.25 -22.71
CA LYS A 268 -4.32 17.53 -23.61
C LYS A 268 -4.42 18.91 -24.27
N ASP A 269 -5.64 19.33 -24.57
CA ASP A 269 -5.88 20.45 -25.47
C ASP A 269 -5.66 21.80 -24.78
N ASN A 270 -6.20 21.95 -23.58
CA ASN A 270 -6.10 23.19 -22.81
C ASN A 270 -5.09 23.12 -21.65
N HIS A 271 -4.73 21.91 -21.20
CA HIS A 271 -3.89 21.69 -20.03
C HIS A 271 -2.73 20.70 -20.31
N GLY A 272 -2.29 20.63 -21.58
CA GLY A 272 -1.25 19.69 -22.06
C GLY A 272 0.05 19.65 -21.24
N PRO A 273 0.63 20.78 -20.77
CA PRO A 273 1.81 20.75 -19.92
C PRO A 273 1.56 20.03 -18.59
N ARG A 274 0.40 20.24 -17.97
CA ARG A 274 0.01 19.57 -16.72
C ARG A 274 -0.19 18.08 -16.93
N LEU A 275 -0.88 17.69 -18.01
CA LEU A 275 -1.04 16.29 -18.38
C LEU A 275 0.33 15.62 -18.62
N THR A 276 1.27 16.32 -19.26
CA THR A 276 2.62 15.80 -19.49
C THR A 276 3.36 15.56 -18.18
N VAL A 277 3.35 16.53 -17.27
CA VAL A 277 3.94 16.38 -15.92
C VAL A 277 3.28 15.22 -15.16
N PHE A 278 1.96 15.13 -15.19
CA PHE A 278 1.20 14.03 -14.61
C PHE A 278 1.70 12.68 -15.12
N LEU A 279 1.73 12.48 -16.45
CA LEU A 279 2.14 11.22 -17.06
C LEU A 279 3.59 10.85 -16.73
N LEU A 280 4.52 11.82 -16.78
CA LEU A 280 5.93 11.58 -16.47
C LEU A 280 6.13 11.19 -15.00
N CYS A 281 5.56 11.96 -14.07
CA CYS A 281 5.68 11.70 -12.64
C CYS A 281 4.98 10.40 -12.23
N ASN A 282 3.80 10.13 -12.78
CA ASN A 282 3.04 8.91 -12.52
C ASN A 282 3.78 7.67 -13.04
N THR A 283 4.31 7.73 -14.27
CA THR A 283 5.12 6.65 -14.86
C THR A 283 6.38 6.40 -14.04
N THR A 284 7.07 7.47 -13.61
CA THR A 284 8.26 7.35 -12.76
C THR A 284 7.92 6.65 -11.44
N ALA A 285 6.81 7.03 -10.80
CA ALA A 285 6.37 6.43 -9.54
C ALA A 285 5.99 4.95 -9.72
N PHE A 286 5.29 4.61 -10.80
CA PHE A 286 4.95 3.23 -11.16
C PHE A 286 6.23 2.39 -11.34
N MET A 287 7.16 2.86 -12.18
CA MET A 287 8.39 2.14 -12.52
C MET A 287 9.35 2.01 -11.34
N ALA A 288 9.50 3.06 -10.53
CA ALA A 288 10.27 3.00 -9.29
C ALA A 288 9.67 1.99 -8.30
N SER A 289 8.35 1.91 -8.22
CA SER A 289 7.65 0.96 -7.33
C SER A 289 7.76 -0.48 -7.82
N LEU A 290 7.66 -0.72 -9.12
CA LEU A 290 7.95 -2.04 -9.71
C LEU A 290 9.41 -2.45 -9.49
N LEU A 291 10.35 -1.52 -9.65
CA LEU A 291 11.77 -1.79 -9.40
C LEU A 291 12.01 -2.19 -7.95
N ILE A 292 11.36 -1.54 -6.97
CA ILE A 292 11.39 -1.97 -5.56
C ILE A 292 10.91 -3.42 -5.44
N THR A 293 9.75 -3.74 -6.00
CA THR A 293 9.16 -5.08 -5.94
C THR A 293 10.09 -6.15 -6.55
N ILE A 294 10.64 -5.88 -7.75
CA ILE A 294 11.60 -6.75 -8.43
C ILE A 294 12.89 -6.92 -7.61
N LEU A 295 13.44 -5.82 -7.08
CA LEU A 295 14.62 -5.83 -6.21
C LEU A 295 14.42 -6.67 -4.95
N LEU A 296 13.21 -6.66 -4.39
CA LEU A 296 12.86 -7.44 -3.22
C LEU A 296 12.66 -8.94 -3.55
N ILE A 297 12.11 -9.25 -4.73
CA ILE A 297 11.85 -10.63 -5.20
C ILE A 297 13.14 -11.34 -5.64
N VAL A 298 13.94 -10.73 -6.51
CA VAL A 298 15.06 -11.41 -7.18
C VAL A 298 16.18 -11.76 -6.18
N ASP A 299 16.37 -10.97 -5.13
CA ASP A 299 17.64 -10.89 -4.41
C ASP A 299 17.53 -11.10 -2.89
N GLY A 300 16.48 -11.79 -2.44
CA GLY A 300 16.21 -12.01 -1.02
C GLY A 300 17.35 -12.64 -0.21
N LYS A 301 18.24 -13.42 -0.85
CA LYS A 301 19.40 -14.06 -0.20
C LYS A 301 20.59 -13.13 0.07
N ARG A 302 20.79 -12.06 -0.73
CA ARG A 302 21.98 -11.19 -0.66
C ARG A 302 21.81 -9.93 0.17
N LEU A 303 20.59 -9.62 0.64
CA LEU A 303 20.33 -8.50 1.55
C LEU A 303 21.23 -8.54 2.81
N ARG A 304 21.68 -9.74 3.18
CA ARG A 304 22.51 -10.00 4.36
C ARG A 304 24.01 -9.73 4.17
N LYS A 305 24.54 -9.66 2.93
CA LYS A 305 26.00 -9.65 2.66
C LYS A 305 26.60 -8.36 2.06
N LYS A 306 25.86 -7.48 1.37
CA LYS A 306 26.40 -6.20 0.81
C LYS A 306 25.56 -5.00 1.26
N LYS A 307 26.08 -4.22 2.22
CA LYS A 307 25.24 -3.46 3.18
C LYS A 307 25.02 -1.96 2.92
N THR A 308 25.74 -1.30 1.99
CA THR A 308 25.74 0.18 1.97
C THR A 308 25.14 0.82 0.70
N GLY A 309 25.43 0.33 -0.51
CA GLY A 309 24.92 0.94 -1.75
C GLY A 309 23.44 0.64 -2.05
N ARG A 310 22.96 -0.56 -1.72
CA ARG A 310 21.63 -1.03 -2.12
C ARG A 310 20.49 -0.59 -1.21
N SER A 311 20.74 -0.46 0.10
CA SER A 311 19.76 0.13 1.02
C SER A 311 19.49 1.59 0.65
N ARG A 312 20.54 2.30 0.20
CA ARG A 312 20.41 3.66 -0.34
C ARG A 312 19.59 3.67 -1.64
N MET A 313 19.77 2.68 -2.52
CA MET A 313 18.96 2.57 -3.74
C MET A 313 17.48 2.30 -3.45
N LEU A 314 17.15 1.32 -2.60
CA LEU A 314 15.74 1.05 -2.20
C LEU A 314 15.09 2.28 -1.56
N TYR A 315 15.84 2.99 -0.71
CA TYR A 315 15.38 4.24 -0.11
C TYR A 315 15.23 5.37 -1.14
N GLY A 316 16.15 5.46 -2.10
CA GLY A 316 16.05 6.39 -3.22
C GLY A 316 14.82 6.11 -4.08
N CYS A 317 14.57 4.86 -4.45
CA CYS A 317 13.40 4.46 -5.24
C CYS A 317 12.08 4.81 -4.53
N ILE A 318 11.99 4.61 -3.21
CA ILE A 318 10.76 4.93 -2.49
C ILE A 318 10.53 6.43 -2.37
N VAL A 319 11.59 7.22 -2.17
CA VAL A 319 11.48 8.69 -2.20
C VAL A 319 11.04 9.16 -3.58
N VAL A 320 11.64 8.61 -4.64
CA VAL A 320 11.24 8.90 -6.04
C VAL A 320 9.78 8.51 -6.28
N ALA A 321 9.33 7.35 -5.78
CA ALA A 321 7.94 6.91 -5.92
C ALA A 321 6.95 7.84 -5.19
N LEU A 322 7.24 8.23 -3.95
CA LEU A 322 6.38 9.12 -3.17
C LEU A 322 6.34 10.54 -3.76
N VAL A 323 7.50 11.09 -4.14
CA VAL A 323 7.58 12.41 -4.79
C VAL A 323 6.88 12.40 -6.14
N GLY A 324 7.08 11.34 -6.94
CA GLY A 324 6.37 11.15 -8.21
C GLY A 324 4.85 11.07 -8.03
N LEU A 325 4.38 10.38 -6.99
CA LEU A 325 2.96 10.30 -6.65
C LEU A 325 2.39 11.68 -6.29
N VAL A 326 3.08 12.45 -5.45
CA VAL A 326 2.65 13.82 -5.07
C VAL A 326 2.65 14.75 -6.28
N ALA A 327 3.69 14.73 -7.09
CA ALA A 327 3.78 15.57 -8.28
C ALA A 327 2.71 15.21 -9.31
N ALA A 328 2.43 13.91 -9.51
CA ALA A 328 1.33 13.46 -10.34
C ALA A 328 -0.02 13.93 -9.77
N TYR A 329 -0.27 13.77 -8.47
CA TYR A 329 -1.50 14.24 -7.85
C TYR A 329 -1.73 15.74 -8.11
N ILE A 330 -0.72 16.58 -7.88
CA ILE A 330 -0.80 18.02 -8.12
C ILE A 330 -1.11 18.33 -9.59
N ALA A 331 -0.35 17.71 -10.51
CA ALA A 331 -0.51 17.96 -11.93
C ALA A 331 -1.85 17.49 -12.49
N GLY A 332 -2.39 16.37 -11.98
CA GLY A 332 -3.66 15.81 -12.45
C GLY A 332 -4.90 16.44 -11.83
N SER A 333 -4.84 16.82 -10.54
CA SER A 333 -5.98 17.36 -9.80
C SER A 333 -6.12 18.88 -9.88
N CYS A 334 -5.02 19.64 -10.00
CA CYS A 334 -5.06 21.10 -10.05
C CYS A 334 -5.24 21.62 -11.48
N ARG A 335 -6.20 22.52 -11.68
CA ARG A 335 -6.38 23.27 -12.94
C ARG A 335 -5.89 24.70 -12.86
N GLU A 336 -6.09 25.33 -11.70
CA GLU A 336 -5.65 26.69 -11.43
C GLU A 336 -4.24 26.74 -10.80
N ILE A 337 -3.56 27.89 -10.91
CA ILE A 337 -2.26 28.12 -10.27
C ILE A 337 -2.41 28.17 -8.74
N ASP A 338 -3.49 28.79 -8.23
CA ASP A 338 -3.74 28.93 -6.80
C ASP A 338 -3.90 27.56 -6.11
N THR A 339 -4.65 26.66 -6.71
CA THR A 339 -4.81 25.28 -6.21
C THR A 339 -3.49 24.51 -6.24
N THR A 340 -2.66 24.74 -7.26
CA THR A 340 -1.32 24.15 -7.37
C THR A 340 -0.40 24.65 -6.25
N ALA A 341 -0.39 25.97 -6.02
CA ALA A 341 0.40 26.61 -4.96
C ALA A 341 -0.03 26.14 -3.57
N TYR A 342 -1.33 25.98 -3.34
CA TYR A 342 -1.88 25.45 -2.09
C TYR A 342 -1.33 24.05 -1.77
N VAL A 343 -1.41 23.10 -2.71
CA VAL A 343 -0.97 21.72 -2.44
C VAL A 343 0.55 21.66 -2.24
N PHE A 344 1.34 22.41 -3.01
CA PHE A 344 2.79 22.49 -2.77
C PHE A 344 3.12 23.10 -1.39
N SER A 345 2.44 24.18 -1.00
CA SER A 345 2.60 24.81 0.31
C SER A 345 2.24 23.85 1.44
N LEU A 346 1.14 23.10 1.28
CA LEU A 346 0.70 22.07 2.23
C LEU A 346 1.76 20.97 2.40
N VAL A 347 2.29 20.43 1.30
CA VAL A 347 3.37 19.41 1.36
C VAL A 347 4.61 19.97 2.06
N GLY A 348 5.02 21.20 1.71
CA GLY A 348 6.16 21.88 2.34
C GLY A 348 5.96 22.10 3.85
N ALA A 349 4.79 22.61 4.24
CA ALA A 349 4.44 22.85 5.64
C ALA A 349 4.45 21.57 6.47
N VAL A 350 3.91 20.46 5.93
CA VAL A 350 3.88 19.21 6.67
C VAL A 350 5.27 18.55 6.75
N LEU A 351 6.09 18.63 5.70
CA LEU A 351 7.49 18.18 5.76
C LEU A 351 8.30 19.01 6.78
N ALA A 352 8.10 20.32 6.83
CA ALA A 352 8.72 21.19 7.82
C ALA A 352 8.29 20.83 9.24
N MET A 353 6.99 20.61 9.47
CA MET A 353 6.45 20.17 10.76
C MET A 353 7.07 18.84 11.19
N ALA A 354 7.11 17.84 10.30
CA ALA A 354 7.74 16.55 10.57
C ALA A 354 9.23 16.69 10.92
N HIS A 355 9.95 17.57 10.22
CA HIS A 355 11.36 17.85 10.48
C HIS A 355 11.57 18.54 11.84
N ILE A 356 10.75 19.52 12.21
CA ILE A 356 10.78 20.19 13.51
C ILE A 356 10.55 19.18 14.64
N ILE A 357 9.57 18.29 14.48
CA ILE A 357 9.25 17.24 15.45
C ILE A 357 10.42 16.25 15.59
N LEU A 358 11.07 15.89 14.48
CA LEU A 358 12.25 15.04 14.49
C LEU A 358 13.42 15.71 15.24
N LEU A 359 13.67 16.99 14.99
CA LEU A 359 14.69 17.77 15.70
C LEU A 359 14.40 17.85 17.20
N TYR A 360 13.15 18.12 17.58
CA TYR A 360 12.73 18.15 18.98
C TYR A 360 12.91 16.79 19.66
N GLY A 361 12.55 15.69 18.99
CA GLY A 361 12.74 14.32 19.50
C GLY A 361 14.21 13.95 19.70
N ILE A 362 15.09 14.37 18.79
CA ILE A 362 16.54 14.18 18.93
C ILE A 362 17.07 15.02 20.09
N TYR A 363 16.69 16.30 20.17
CA TYR A 363 17.08 17.22 21.23
C TYR A 363 16.66 16.71 22.63
N ALA A 364 15.43 16.23 22.77
CA ALA A 364 14.92 15.63 24.00
C ALA A 364 15.66 14.33 24.35
N SER A 365 15.97 13.49 23.36
CA SER A 365 16.74 12.25 23.57
C SER A 365 18.18 12.51 24.01
N SER A 366 18.82 13.60 23.54
CA SER A 366 20.18 13.97 23.96
C SER A 366 20.27 14.46 25.40
N ARG A 367 19.17 14.87 26.04
CA ARG A 367 19.17 15.23 27.47
C ARG A 367 19.01 14.04 28.43
N CYS A 368 18.79 12.82 27.92
CA CYS A 368 18.42 11.70 28.78
C CYS A 368 19.41 10.53 28.66
N SER A 369 20.44 10.49 29.54
CA SER A 369 21.00 9.29 30.22
C SER A 369 22.28 9.63 31.01
N PRO A 370 22.68 8.88 32.08
CA PRO A 370 22.00 7.74 32.72
C PRO A 370 21.86 7.86 34.27
N VAL A 371 20.78 7.31 34.86
CA VAL A 371 20.79 6.88 36.28
C VAL A 371 20.03 5.54 36.45
N GLN A 372 20.72 4.62 37.13
CA GLN A 372 20.39 3.33 37.75
C GLN A 372 19.89 2.14 36.91
N GLN A 373 20.77 1.13 36.82
CA GLN A 373 20.44 -0.29 36.66
C GLN A 373 19.91 -0.85 37.98
N THR A 374 18.64 -1.23 38.04
CA THR A 374 18.16 -2.38 38.82
C THR A 374 16.80 -2.83 38.26
N GLY A 375 16.74 -4.01 37.63
CA GLY A 375 15.48 -4.60 37.13
C GLY A 375 15.59 -5.33 35.79
N GLU A 376 16.58 -6.21 35.60
CA GLU A 376 16.87 -6.81 34.28
C GLU A 376 15.90 -7.91 33.82
N VAL A 377 14.98 -8.40 34.65
CA VAL A 377 14.04 -9.48 34.24
C VAL A 377 12.63 -8.95 33.92
N GLU A 378 12.10 -8.00 34.70
CA GLU A 378 10.76 -7.43 34.47
C GLU A 378 10.75 -6.40 33.32
N GLN A 379 11.80 -5.57 33.20
CA GLN A 379 11.97 -4.65 32.07
C GLN A 379 12.07 -5.36 30.72
N THR A 380 12.58 -6.59 30.66
CA THR A 380 12.72 -7.29 29.38
C THR A 380 11.38 -7.83 28.87
N VAL A 381 10.49 -8.27 29.76
CA VAL A 381 9.14 -8.74 29.42
C VAL A 381 8.25 -7.57 28.99
N ASP A 382 8.27 -6.46 29.74
CA ASP A 382 7.49 -5.25 29.41
C ASP A 382 7.95 -4.59 28.12
N ASN A 383 9.26 -4.49 27.90
CA ASN A 383 9.82 -3.96 26.65
C ASN A 383 9.49 -4.85 25.43
N VAL A 384 9.34 -6.16 25.62
CA VAL A 384 8.96 -7.09 24.55
C VAL A 384 7.46 -7.03 24.25
N SER A 385 6.62 -6.94 25.28
CA SER A 385 5.15 -6.79 25.14
C SER A 385 4.78 -5.47 24.48
N GLY A 386 5.32 -4.34 24.97
CA GLY A 386 5.09 -3.01 24.41
C GLY A 386 5.54 -2.89 22.95
N ARG A 387 6.68 -3.51 22.57
CA ARG A 387 7.13 -3.56 21.17
C ARG A 387 6.19 -4.33 20.25
N LYS A 388 5.60 -5.44 20.72
CA LYS A 388 4.64 -6.21 19.92
C LYS A 388 3.33 -5.43 19.71
N ALA A 389 2.84 -4.72 20.72
CA ALA A 389 1.66 -3.87 20.60
C ALA A 389 1.90 -2.71 19.62
N LEU A 390 3.06 -2.06 19.71
CA LEU A 390 3.48 -0.99 18.81
C LEU A 390 3.55 -1.45 17.35
N ASP A 391 4.15 -2.62 17.08
CA ASP A 391 4.22 -3.18 15.73
C ASP A 391 2.83 -3.44 15.13
N LYS A 392 1.88 -3.92 15.95
CA LYS A 392 0.51 -4.18 15.50
C LYS A 392 -0.21 -2.86 15.19
N ALA A 393 -0.10 -1.85 16.05
CA ALA A 393 -0.66 -0.53 15.80
C ALA A 393 -0.11 0.08 14.51
N ARG A 394 1.22 0.04 14.30
CA ARG A 394 1.88 0.50 13.07
C ARG A 394 1.29 -0.13 11.81
N SER A 395 1.05 -1.44 11.83
CA SER A 395 0.48 -2.13 10.66
C SER A 395 -0.95 -1.68 10.31
N LEU A 396 -1.76 -1.34 11.33
CA LEU A 396 -3.12 -0.86 11.14
C LEU A 396 -3.15 0.60 10.66
N VAL A 397 -2.31 1.45 11.25
CA VAL A 397 -2.16 2.85 10.81
C VAL A 397 -1.65 2.91 9.39
N LEU A 398 -0.66 2.09 9.05
CA LEU A 398 -0.15 2.00 7.68
C LEU A 398 -1.25 1.58 6.70
N LEU A 399 -2.07 0.58 7.07
CA LEU A 399 -3.20 0.14 6.24
C LEU A 399 -4.21 1.28 6.03
N LEU A 400 -4.63 1.96 7.11
CA LEU A 400 -5.55 3.10 7.03
C LEU A 400 -5.00 4.20 6.13
N ALA A 401 -3.76 4.64 6.40
CA ALA A 401 -3.14 5.73 5.66
C ALA A 401 -2.92 5.37 4.18
N THR A 402 -2.58 4.12 3.86
CA THR A 402 -2.53 3.68 2.46
C THR A 402 -3.91 3.70 1.81
N LEU A 403 -4.96 3.23 2.49
CA LEU A 403 -6.30 3.22 1.89
C LEU A 403 -6.87 4.64 1.73
N ALA A 404 -6.66 5.51 2.71
CA ALA A 404 -7.03 6.92 2.64
C ALA A 404 -6.25 7.68 1.54
N ALA A 405 -4.93 7.46 1.42
CA ALA A 405 -4.16 8.00 0.30
C ALA A 405 -4.67 7.49 -1.06
N ALA A 406 -5.10 6.23 -1.18
CA ALA A 406 -5.65 5.70 -2.43
C ALA A 406 -6.96 6.40 -2.83
N ILE A 407 -7.95 6.42 -1.94
CA ILE A 407 -9.27 6.96 -2.26
C ILE A 407 -9.24 8.47 -2.50
N THR A 408 -8.37 9.21 -1.79
CA THR A 408 -8.20 10.66 -1.97
C THR A 408 -7.42 11.00 -3.23
N TYR A 409 -6.44 10.16 -3.60
CA TYR A 409 -5.75 10.29 -4.88
C TYR A 409 -6.71 10.09 -6.04
N THR A 410 -7.50 9.00 -6.04
CA THR A 410 -8.48 8.75 -7.09
C THR A 410 -9.54 9.85 -7.17
N ALA A 411 -10.09 10.29 -6.04
CA ALA A 411 -11.08 11.37 -5.99
C ALA A 411 -10.52 12.73 -6.42
N GLY A 412 -9.22 12.96 -6.28
CA GLY A 412 -8.58 14.18 -6.78
C GLY A 412 -8.44 14.20 -8.30
N LEU A 413 -8.25 13.03 -8.92
CA LEU A 413 -8.13 12.92 -10.39
C LEU A 413 -9.48 12.84 -11.09
N ASP A 414 -10.49 12.32 -10.39
CA ASP A 414 -11.88 12.23 -10.83
C ASP A 414 -12.79 12.96 -9.82
N PRO A 415 -12.92 14.30 -9.94
CA PRO A 415 -13.62 15.10 -8.96
C PRO A 415 -15.14 14.89 -9.01
N PRO A 416 -15.84 15.10 -7.89
CA PRO A 416 -17.29 14.99 -7.83
C PRO A 416 -17.94 16.00 -8.77
N GLY A 417 -19.03 15.60 -9.40
CA GLY A 417 -19.71 16.35 -10.45
C GLY A 417 -19.20 16.02 -11.86
N GLY A 418 -18.09 15.30 -12.00
CA GLY A 418 -17.50 15.02 -13.31
C GLY A 418 -16.78 16.22 -13.92
N LEU A 419 -16.40 16.07 -15.18
CA LEU A 419 -15.58 17.01 -15.93
C LEU A 419 -16.29 17.43 -17.22
N TRP A 420 -16.11 18.68 -17.64
CA TRP A 420 -16.64 19.18 -18.90
C TRP A 420 -16.03 18.43 -20.09
N GLN A 421 -16.85 18.14 -21.10
CA GLN A 421 -16.44 17.48 -22.35
C GLN A 421 -16.61 18.41 -23.55
N ASP A 422 -16.65 19.72 -23.33
CA ASP A 422 -16.83 20.73 -24.35
C ASP A 422 -16.14 22.04 -23.94
N ASN A 423 -15.93 22.89 -24.94
CA ASN A 423 -15.38 24.22 -24.75
C ASN A 423 -16.51 25.24 -24.89
N SER A 424 -16.68 26.08 -23.88
CA SER A 424 -17.63 27.18 -23.89
C SER A 424 -17.00 28.47 -23.36
N ASN A 425 -17.75 29.56 -23.35
CA ASN A 425 -17.26 30.84 -22.82
C ASN A 425 -17.04 30.83 -21.30
N SER A 426 -17.62 29.87 -20.57
CA SER A 426 -17.55 29.80 -19.09
C SER A 426 -16.67 28.68 -18.55
N HIS A 427 -16.36 27.67 -19.37
CA HIS A 427 -15.58 26.50 -18.99
C HIS A 427 -14.83 25.90 -20.18
N MET A 428 -13.73 25.23 -19.90
CA MET A 428 -12.96 24.50 -20.90
C MET A 428 -13.08 22.99 -20.68
N ALA A 429 -12.88 22.22 -21.75
CA ALA A 429 -12.90 20.77 -21.69
C ALA A 429 -11.87 20.25 -20.68
N GLY A 430 -12.33 19.33 -19.85
CA GLY A 430 -11.60 18.76 -18.74
C GLY A 430 -11.81 19.50 -17.42
N ASP A 431 -12.30 20.74 -17.39
CA ASP A 431 -12.50 21.46 -16.14
C ASP A 431 -13.55 20.78 -15.25
N PRO A 432 -13.40 20.77 -13.91
CA PRO A 432 -14.38 20.19 -13.02
C PRO A 432 -15.72 20.92 -13.11
N ILE A 433 -16.80 20.19 -13.36
CA ILE A 433 -18.14 20.78 -13.49
C ILE A 433 -18.55 21.46 -12.18
N LEU A 434 -18.24 20.83 -11.03
CA LEU A 434 -18.54 21.40 -9.72
C LEU A 434 -17.79 22.72 -9.46
N LEU A 435 -16.63 22.94 -10.08
CA LEU A 435 -15.88 24.20 -9.94
C LEU A 435 -16.64 25.35 -10.60
N THR A 436 -17.22 25.13 -11.78
CA THR A 436 -17.93 26.16 -12.54
C THR A 436 -19.37 26.36 -12.05
N THR A 437 -20.05 25.31 -11.58
CA THR A 437 -21.42 25.41 -11.05
C THR A 437 -21.47 25.85 -9.59
N ASN A 438 -20.52 25.39 -8.75
CA ASN A 438 -20.45 25.76 -7.33
C ASN A 438 -18.99 25.80 -6.81
N ALA A 439 -18.26 26.85 -7.18
CA ALA A 439 -16.86 27.02 -6.83
C ALA A 439 -16.55 26.88 -5.32
N ARG A 440 -17.44 27.36 -4.43
CA ARG A 440 -17.23 27.26 -2.97
C ARG A 440 -17.19 25.81 -2.51
N ARG A 441 -18.10 24.99 -3.01
CA ARG A 441 -18.22 23.57 -2.67
C ARG A 441 -17.06 22.77 -3.25
N TYR A 442 -16.71 23.01 -4.52
CA TYR A 442 -15.54 22.39 -5.12
C TYR A 442 -14.26 22.73 -4.35
N LYS A 443 -14.03 24.01 -3.99
CA LYS A 443 -12.85 24.42 -3.21
C LYS A 443 -12.81 23.75 -1.83
N ALA A 444 -13.96 23.63 -1.15
CA ALA A 444 -14.05 22.91 0.12
C ALA A 444 -13.69 21.42 -0.05
N PHE A 445 -14.27 20.74 -1.05
CA PHE A 445 -13.93 19.37 -1.39
C PHE A 445 -12.44 19.21 -1.67
N PHE A 446 -11.89 20.03 -2.56
CA PHE A 446 -10.52 19.94 -3.05
C PHE A 446 -9.50 20.12 -1.91
N TYR A 447 -9.70 21.13 -1.05
CA TYR A 447 -8.80 21.39 0.08
C TYR A 447 -8.88 20.27 1.13
N CYS A 448 -10.09 19.85 1.53
CA CYS A 448 -10.24 18.77 2.49
C CYS A 448 -9.66 17.44 1.97
N ASN A 449 -9.89 17.12 0.69
CA ASN A 449 -9.35 15.91 0.05
C ASN A 449 -7.81 15.96 -0.05
N SER A 450 -7.25 17.12 -0.39
CA SER A 450 -5.79 17.32 -0.44
C SER A 450 -5.15 17.21 0.94
N ILE A 451 -5.79 17.75 1.99
CA ILE A 451 -5.36 17.59 3.39
C ILE A 451 -5.32 16.11 3.77
N ALA A 452 -6.38 15.36 3.48
CA ALA A 452 -6.41 13.92 3.75
C ALA A 452 -5.32 13.16 3.00
N PHE A 453 -5.15 13.43 1.69
CA PHE A 453 -4.08 12.82 0.89
C PHE A 453 -2.68 13.08 1.48
N VAL A 454 -2.34 14.34 1.77
CA VAL A 454 -1.02 14.70 2.31
C VAL A 454 -0.84 14.16 3.73
N ALA A 455 -1.86 14.25 4.60
CA ALA A 455 -1.83 13.71 5.95
C ALA A 455 -1.61 12.19 5.96
N SER A 456 -2.26 11.47 5.03
CA SER A 456 -2.05 10.03 4.82
C SER A 456 -0.62 9.69 4.39
N LEU A 457 -0.02 10.42 3.44
CA LEU A 457 1.39 10.21 3.06
C LEU A 457 2.33 10.48 4.23
N VAL A 458 2.02 11.48 5.05
CA VAL A 458 2.80 11.83 6.23
C VAL A 458 2.66 10.74 7.28
N ALA A 459 1.46 10.24 7.55
CA ALA A 459 1.27 9.08 8.43
C ALA A 459 2.06 7.86 7.95
N ILE A 460 2.09 7.58 6.63
CA ILE A 460 2.93 6.52 6.04
C ILE A 460 4.42 6.73 6.32
N ILE A 461 4.93 7.96 6.19
CA ILE A 461 6.33 8.29 6.46
C ILE A 461 6.62 8.22 7.97
N LEU A 462 5.75 8.78 8.81
CA LEU A 462 5.88 8.82 10.26
C LEU A 462 5.93 7.40 10.87
N VAL A 463 5.06 6.50 10.41
CA VAL A 463 5.02 5.09 10.84
C VAL A 463 6.34 4.36 10.59
N GLN A 464 7.14 4.80 9.62
CA GLN A 464 8.44 4.19 9.29
C GLN A 464 9.55 4.61 10.27
N THR A 465 9.38 5.70 11.01
CA THR A 465 10.39 6.18 11.95
C THR A 465 10.11 5.68 13.36
N ASP A 466 11.07 4.98 13.97
CA ASP A 466 10.87 4.35 15.30
C ASP A 466 10.58 5.36 16.42
N ILE A 467 10.99 6.61 16.25
CA ILE A 467 10.87 7.70 17.23
C ILE A 467 9.49 8.38 17.17
N LEU A 468 8.88 8.57 15.98
CA LEU A 468 7.65 9.37 15.86
C LEU A 468 6.36 8.58 16.09
N VAL A 469 6.40 7.24 16.09
CA VAL A 469 5.24 6.41 16.48
C VAL A 469 4.89 6.58 17.97
N ARG A 470 5.79 7.13 18.78
CA ARG A 470 5.59 7.30 20.24
C ARG A 470 4.87 8.60 20.64
N HIS A 471 4.48 9.46 19.71
CA HIS A 471 3.98 10.82 20.01
C HIS A 471 2.60 11.14 19.40
N HIS A 472 1.90 12.11 20.02
CA HIS A 472 0.62 12.72 19.60
C HIS A 472 0.55 13.16 18.12
N VAL A 473 1.68 13.25 17.43
CA VAL A 473 1.78 13.69 16.04
C VAL A 473 1.18 12.67 15.08
N LEU A 474 1.46 11.38 15.27
CA LEU A 474 0.87 10.35 14.40
C LEU A 474 -0.65 10.30 14.60
N GLU A 475 -1.10 10.41 15.84
CA GLU A 475 -2.53 10.50 16.17
C GLU A 475 -3.16 11.75 15.56
N ALA A 476 -2.51 12.92 15.67
CA ALA A 476 -2.97 14.16 15.06
C ALA A 476 -3.03 14.07 13.52
N ALA A 477 -2.03 13.44 12.88
CA ALA A 477 -2.03 13.22 11.42
C ALA A 477 -3.20 12.32 10.99
N MET A 478 -3.47 11.25 11.74
CA MET A 478 -4.61 10.37 11.48
C MET A 478 -5.96 11.05 11.73
N ILE A 479 -6.07 11.86 12.78
CA ILE A 479 -7.29 12.63 13.06
C ILE A 479 -7.52 13.66 11.94
N LEU A 480 -6.47 14.38 11.53
CA LEU A 480 -6.51 15.34 10.42
C LEU A 480 -6.93 14.66 9.11
N ASP A 481 -6.41 13.45 8.84
CA ASP A 481 -6.80 12.63 7.69
C ASP A 481 -8.31 12.31 7.70
N LEU A 482 -8.83 11.83 8.83
CA LEU A 482 -10.25 11.48 8.99
C LEU A 482 -11.17 12.71 8.89
N PHE A 483 -10.78 13.86 9.45
CA PHE A 483 -11.53 15.12 9.26
C PHE A 483 -11.48 15.63 7.82
N GLY A 484 -10.34 15.48 7.14
CA GLY A 484 -10.21 15.78 5.72
C GLY A 484 -11.16 14.93 4.88
N LEU A 485 -11.25 13.62 5.16
CA LEU A 485 -12.20 12.71 4.50
C LEU A 485 -13.66 13.10 4.76
N ILE A 486 -14.03 13.45 6.00
CA ILE A 486 -15.40 13.90 6.33
C ILE A 486 -15.76 15.17 5.56
N GLY A 487 -14.86 16.16 5.57
CA GLY A 487 -15.08 17.43 4.88
C GLY A 487 -15.18 17.26 3.36
N ALA A 488 -14.28 16.45 2.78
CA ALA A 488 -14.31 16.13 1.36
C ALA A 488 -15.60 15.40 0.97
N TYR A 489 -15.99 14.38 1.73
CA TYR A 489 -17.24 13.66 1.50
C TYR A 489 -18.46 14.59 1.58
N ALA A 490 -18.56 15.40 2.63
CA ALA A 490 -19.72 16.30 2.83
C ALA A 490 -19.80 17.41 1.77
N ALA A 491 -18.67 17.87 1.26
CA ALA A 491 -18.64 18.85 0.18
C ALA A 491 -18.93 18.20 -1.18
N GLY A 492 -18.31 17.06 -1.48
CA GLY A 492 -18.38 16.42 -2.80
C GLY A 492 -19.63 15.59 -3.07
N SER A 493 -20.15 14.87 -2.07
CA SER A 493 -21.32 14.00 -2.27
C SER A 493 -22.65 14.77 -2.31
N CYS A 494 -22.71 15.87 -1.57
CA CYS A 494 -23.93 16.67 -1.38
C CYS A 494 -24.10 17.69 -2.52
N ARG A 495 -25.36 17.96 -2.92
CA ARG A 495 -25.68 18.97 -3.93
C ARG A 495 -26.07 20.31 -3.31
N ASP A 496 -26.82 20.26 -2.22
CA ASP A 496 -27.33 21.44 -1.52
C ASP A 496 -26.68 21.65 -0.15
N VAL A 497 -26.74 22.88 0.36
CA VAL A 497 -26.19 23.22 1.68
C VAL A 497 -26.87 22.41 2.77
N ASN A 498 -28.19 22.19 2.66
CA ASN A 498 -28.98 21.38 3.60
C ASN A 498 -28.46 19.94 3.70
N THR A 499 -28.16 19.31 2.55
CA THR A 499 -27.63 17.94 2.53
C THR A 499 -26.22 17.86 3.11
N SER A 500 -25.38 18.89 2.90
CA SER A 500 -24.06 18.98 3.54
C SER A 500 -24.15 19.18 5.05
N ILE A 501 -25.04 20.04 5.52
CA ILE A 501 -25.31 20.23 6.95
C ILE A 501 -25.76 18.91 7.55
N TYR A 502 -26.68 18.19 6.89
CA TYR A 502 -27.12 16.87 7.33
C TYR A 502 -25.95 15.89 7.44
N ALA A 503 -25.07 15.80 6.44
CA ALA A 503 -23.93 14.89 6.46
C ALA A 503 -22.97 15.20 7.63
N ILE A 504 -22.66 16.48 7.86
CA ILE A 504 -21.78 16.92 8.96
C ILE A 504 -22.45 16.71 10.32
N ALA A 505 -23.74 17.06 10.44
CA ALA A 505 -24.51 16.87 11.68
C ALA A 505 -24.61 15.39 12.04
N LEU A 506 -24.79 14.51 11.05
CA LEU A 506 -24.77 13.06 11.23
C LEU A 506 -23.43 12.57 11.76
N ALA A 507 -22.31 13.09 11.25
CA ALA A 507 -20.98 12.77 11.77
C ALA A 507 -20.84 13.16 13.26
N GLY A 508 -21.26 14.38 13.61
CA GLY A 508 -21.24 14.86 14.99
C GLY A 508 -22.16 14.05 15.91
N ALA A 509 -23.38 13.76 15.48
CA ALA A 509 -24.35 12.98 16.24
C ALA A 509 -23.86 11.56 16.54
N VAL A 510 -23.25 10.89 15.55
CA VAL A 510 -22.65 9.57 15.74
C VAL A 510 -21.50 9.63 16.75
N LEU A 511 -20.60 10.61 16.63
CA LEU A 511 -19.49 10.76 17.59
C LEU A 511 -20.01 10.99 19.01
N VAL A 512 -21.00 11.88 19.19
CA VAL A 512 -21.61 12.15 20.51
C VAL A 512 -22.28 10.90 21.08
N TYR A 513 -23.07 10.19 20.27
CA TYR A 513 -23.71 8.94 20.69
C TYR A 513 -22.70 7.93 21.24
N VAL A 514 -21.59 7.72 20.52
CA VAL A 514 -20.59 6.75 20.95
C VAL A 514 -19.83 7.22 22.19
N VAL A 515 -19.49 8.51 22.29
CA VAL A 515 -18.86 9.06 23.50
C VAL A 515 -19.76 8.88 24.73
N ILE A 516 -21.07 9.15 24.61
CA ILE A 516 -22.03 8.93 25.70
C ILE A 516 -22.06 7.45 26.12
N HIS A 517 -22.14 6.52 25.15
CA HIS A 517 -22.12 5.08 25.45
C HIS A 517 -20.81 4.64 26.12
N ILE A 518 -19.66 5.22 25.73
CA ILE A 518 -18.38 4.95 26.35
C ILE A 518 -18.39 5.44 27.80
N VAL A 519 -18.76 6.71 28.04
CA VAL A 519 -18.76 7.34 29.36
C VAL A 519 -19.67 6.57 30.32
N PHE A 520 -20.91 6.28 29.91
CA PHE A 520 -21.87 5.56 30.72
C PHE A 520 -21.36 4.16 31.11
N PHE A 521 -20.75 3.44 30.17
CA PHE A 521 -20.19 2.11 30.45
C PHE A 521 -18.91 2.15 31.30
N THR A 522 -18.05 3.17 31.14
CA THR A 522 -16.88 3.35 32.02
C THR A 522 -17.24 3.64 33.47
N LEU A 523 -18.40 4.27 33.73
CA LEU A 523 -18.87 4.56 35.09
C LEU A 523 -19.43 3.32 35.80
N ASP A 524 -19.79 2.27 35.05
CA ASP A 524 -20.52 1.08 35.54
C ASP A 524 -19.62 -0.16 35.71
N HIS A 525 -18.28 0.00 35.67
CA HIS A 525 -17.32 -1.10 35.82
C HIS A 525 -16.32 -0.85 36.94
N GLU A 526 -16.52 -1.56 38.05
CA GLU A 526 -15.51 -1.79 39.08
C GLU A 526 -14.34 -2.63 38.51
N ASP A 527 -13.11 -2.17 38.71
CA ASP A 527 -11.86 -2.69 38.17
C ASP A 527 -11.64 -4.19 38.51
N LYS A 528 -12.08 -5.08 37.63
CA LYS A 528 -11.61 -6.48 37.62
C LYS A 528 -10.30 -6.55 36.84
N LYS A 529 -9.24 -7.03 37.51
CA LYS A 529 -7.92 -7.33 36.90
C LYS A 529 -8.12 -8.08 35.58
N ASP A 530 -7.77 -7.42 34.48
CA ASP A 530 -7.94 -7.91 33.12
C ASP A 530 -7.13 -9.20 32.90
N ASP A 531 -7.82 -10.27 32.54
CA ASP A 531 -7.19 -11.52 32.09
C ASP A 531 -6.50 -11.31 30.73
N ASP A 532 -5.27 -11.82 30.59
CA ASP A 532 -4.47 -11.73 29.37
C ASP A 532 -5.16 -12.36 28.15
N GLN A 533 -5.98 -13.40 28.37
CA GLN A 533 -6.76 -14.02 27.31
C GLN A 533 -7.87 -13.09 26.79
N ALA A 534 -8.57 -12.38 27.67
CA ALA A 534 -9.58 -11.39 27.30
C ALA A 534 -8.96 -10.23 26.49
N ASN A 535 -7.78 -9.75 26.91
CA ASN A 535 -7.02 -8.72 26.19
C ASN A 535 -6.68 -9.14 24.75
N GLN A 536 -6.23 -10.38 24.55
CA GLN A 536 -5.96 -10.90 23.21
C GLN A 536 -7.23 -11.01 22.35
N LEU A 537 -8.37 -11.37 22.93
CA LEU A 537 -9.65 -11.44 22.22
C LEU A 537 -10.13 -10.04 21.78
N LEU A 538 -10.02 -9.04 22.66
CA LEU A 538 -10.35 -7.64 22.34
C LEU A 538 -9.47 -7.11 21.20
N GLU A 539 -8.17 -7.42 21.21
CA GLU A 539 -7.28 -7.00 20.14
C GLU A 539 -7.59 -7.70 18.80
N LYS A 540 -7.98 -8.98 18.83
CA LYS A 540 -8.49 -9.69 17.64
C LYS A 540 -9.79 -9.07 17.12
N ARG A 541 -10.72 -8.70 18.00
CA ARG A 541 -11.98 -8.01 17.64
C ARG A 541 -11.69 -6.64 17.04
N ARG A 542 -10.85 -5.82 17.69
CA ARG A 542 -10.40 -4.50 17.20
C ARG A 542 -9.90 -4.56 15.76
N LYS A 543 -9.04 -5.53 15.44
CA LYS A 543 -8.47 -5.70 14.09
C LYS A 543 -9.54 -6.01 13.04
N ARG A 544 -10.53 -6.84 13.37
CA ARG A 544 -11.62 -7.17 12.45
C ARG A 544 -12.56 -5.99 12.25
N LEU A 545 -12.97 -5.33 13.33
CA LEU A 545 -13.85 -4.15 13.27
C LEU A 545 -13.19 -3.03 12.46
N LEU A 546 -11.90 -2.78 12.69
CA LEU A 546 -11.16 -1.77 11.93
C LEU A 546 -11.08 -2.13 10.44
N LEU A 547 -10.89 -3.41 10.11
CA LEU A 547 -10.88 -3.85 8.71
C LEU A 547 -12.24 -3.61 8.03
N PHE A 548 -13.34 -3.93 8.70
CA PHE A 548 -14.69 -3.67 8.18
C PHE A 548 -14.98 -2.17 8.07
N ALA A 549 -14.62 -1.38 9.07
CA ALA A 549 -14.81 0.07 9.07
C ALA A 549 -14.01 0.73 7.94
N ILE A 550 -12.74 0.37 7.76
CA ILE A 550 -11.94 0.93 6.67
C ILE A 550 -12.51 0.51 5.31
N LEU A 551 -12.89 -0.76 5.15
CA LEU A 551 -13.50 -1.25 3.91
C LEU A 551 -14.80 -0.48 3.59
N ALA A 552 -15.72 -0.40 4.54
CA ALA A 552 -16.98 0.32 4.37
C ALA A 552 -16.73 1.82 4.11
N ALA A 553 -15.81 2.47 4.82
CA ALA A 553 -15.44 3.86 4.57
C ALA A 553 -14.90 4.07 3.14
N THR A 554 -14.03 3.18 2.65
CA THR A 554 -13.47 3.30 1.29
C THR A 554 -14.53 3.16 0.20
N ILE A 555 -15.42 2.16 0.32
CA ILE A 555 -16.49 1.92 -0.64
C ILE A 555 -17.48 3.09 -0.64
N THR A 556 -17.90 3.53 0.54
CA THR A 556 -18.90 4.60 0.68
C THR A 556 -18.35 5.97 0.30
N TYR A 557 -17.06 6.24 0.54
CA TYR A 557 -16.40 7.47 0.09
C TYR A 557 -16.41 7.56 -1.44
N GLN A 558 -15.97 6.50 -2.13
CA GLN A 558 -15.97 6.46 -3.59
C GLN A 558 -17.40 6.53 -4.14
N ALA A 559 -18.30 5.69 -3.67
CA ALA A 559 -19.69 5.67 -4.14
C ALA A 559 -20.44 6.99 -3.87
N GLY A 560 -20.10 7.71 -2.79
CA GLY A 560 -20.70 9.01 -2.50
C GLY A 560 -20.17 10.14 -3.39
N LEU A 561 -18.89 10.10 -3.75
CA LEU A 561 -18.28 11.08 -4.65
C LEU A 561 -18.57 10.81 -6.12
N THR A 562 -18.77 9.55 -6.51
CA THR A 562 -19.15 9.11 -7.86
C THR A 562 -20.38 8.20 -7.74
N PRO A 563 -21.60 8.77 -7.69
CA PRO A 563 -22.82 8.00 -7.48
C PRO A 563 -23.09 7.04 -8.65
N PRO A 564 -23.85 5.95 -8.42
CA PRO A 564 -24.24 5.02 -9.47
C PRO A 564 -24.93 5.75 -10.63
N GLY A 565 -24.56 5.40 -11.86
CA GLY A 565 -25.02 6.07 -13.07
C GLY A 565 -24.25 7.34 -13.43
N GLY A 566 -23.30 7.79 -12.61
CA GLY A 566 -22.46 8.94 -12.90
C GLY A 566 -23.21 10.28 -12.85
N PHE A 567 -22.73 11.24 -13.65
CA PHE A 567 -23.20 12.62 -13.67
C PHE A 567 -23.74 13.02 -15.02
N LEU A 568 -24.68 13.97 -15.04
CA LEU A 568 -25.05 14.66 -16.27
C LEU A 568 -23.88 15.52 -16.76
N LEU A 569 -23.60 15.45 -18.06
CA LEU A 569 -22.50 16.16 -18.71
C LEU A 569 -22.93 17.50 -19.33
N GLN A 570 -24.23 17.76 -19.45
CA GLN A 570 -24.79 18.97 -20.06
C GLN A 570 -26.04 19.41 -19.29
N ASP A 571 -26.31 20.71 -19.35
CA ASP A 571 -27.55 21.30 -18.88
C ASP A 571 -28.71 20.89 -19.81
N ASP A 572 -29.89 20.69 -19.24
CA ASP A 572 -31.08 20.33 -20.02
C ASP A 572 -32.18 21.41 -20.00
N LYS A 573 -33.15 21.26 -20.92
CA LYS A 573 -34.28 22.21 -21.05
C LYS A 573 -35.30 22.10 -19.91
N LEU A 574 -35.18 21.09 -19.04
CA LEU A 574 -36.06 20.84 -17.90
C LEU A 574 -35.57 21.53 -16.63
N GLY A 575 -34.45 22.26 -16.71
CA GLY A 575 -33.86 23.02 -15.60
C GLY A 575 -32.86 22.22 -14.77
N HIS A 576 -32.31 21.13 -15.33
CA HIS A 576 -31.26 20.34 -14.69
C HIS A 576 -29.88 20.82 -15.10
N HIS A 577 -28.96 20.79 -14.14
CA HIS A 577 -27.61 21.30 -14.32
C HIS A 577 -26.61 20.17 -14.51
N ALA A 578 -25.60 20.42 -15.34
CA ALA A 578 -24.44 19.56 -15.46
C ALA A 578 -23.83 19.31 -14.08
N GLY A 579 -23.39 18.07 -13.86
CA GLY A 579 -22.83 17.62 -12.60
C GLY A 579 -23.85 17.13 -11.58
N ASP A 580 -25.16 17.10 -11.90
CA ASP A 580 -26.15 16.37 -11.11
C ASP A 580 -26.05 14.85 -11.31
N PRO A 581 -26.36 14.01 -10.30
CA PRO A 581 -26.32 12.56 -10.44
C PRO A 581 -27.41 12.09 -11.40
N VAL A 582 -27.06 11.23 -12.37
CA VAL A 582 -28.04 10.66 -13.32
C VAL A 582 -29.14 9.87 -12.60
N LEU A 583 -28.79 9.18 -11.49
CA LEU A 583 -29.75 8.43 -10.69
C LEU A 583 -30.76 9.35 -9.97
N LEU A 584 -30.36 10.57 -9.60
CA LEU A 584 -31.25 11.55 -8.95
C LEU A 584 -32.38 11.95 -9.90
N PHE A 585 -32.06 12.12 -11.18
CA PHE A 585 -33.02 12.48 -12.22
C PHE A 585 -34.02 11.35 -12.50
N ASN A 586 -33.52 10.17 -12.87
CA ASN A 586 -34.38 9.07 -13.30
C ASN A 586 -35.17 8.43 -12.13
N TYR A 587 -34.57 8.38 -10.94
CA TYR A 587 -35.11 7.67 -9.77
C TYR A 587 -34.83 8.41 -8.45
N PRO A 588 -35.46 9.58 -8.21
CA PRO A 588 -35.13 10.47 -7.10
C PRO A 588 -35.29 9.82 -5.72
N LEU A 589 -36.31 8.98 -5.53
CA LEU A 589 -36.51 8.27 -4.27
C LEU A 589 -35.36 7.29 -3.98
N ARG A 590 -34.91 6.56 -5.01
CA ARG A 590 -33.79 5.61 -4.86
C ARG A 590 -32.49 6.32 -4.63
N TYR A 591 -32.25 7.41 -5.34
CA TYR A 591 -31.08 8.24 -5.08
C TYR A 591 -31.06 8.75 -3.64
N LYS A 592 -32.19 9.25 -3.11
CA LYS A 592 -32.28 9.67 -1.71
C LYS A 592 -31.94 8.52 -0.75
N VAL A 593 -32.53 7.33 -0.94
CA VAL A 593 -32.22 6.15 -0.13
C VAL A 593 -30.74 5.78 -0.21
N PHE A 594 -30.19 5.69 -1.42
CA PHE A 594 -28.77 5.46 -1.65
C PHE A 594 -27.90 6.48 -0.90
N PHE A 595 -28.15 7.76 -1.12
CA PHE A 595 -27.38 8.87 -0.56
C PHE A 595 -27.38 8.85 0.97
N TYR A 596 -28.56 8.73 1.60
CA TYR A 596 -28.67 8.74 3.06
C TYR A 596 -28.05 7.49 3.68
N CYS A 597 -28.35 6.29 3.16
CA CYS A 597 -27.77 5.05 3.67
C CYS A 597 -26.26 4.98 3.47
N ASN A 598 -25.75 5.43 2.31
CA ASN A 598 -24.31 5.51 2.04
C ASN A 598 -23.63 6.47 3.01
N SER A 599 -24.23 7.65 3.26
CA SER A 599 -23.68 8.64 4.19
C SER A 599 -23.67 8.17 5.63
N VAL A 600 -24.73 7.50 6.09
CA VAL A 600 -24.78 6.87 7.43
C VAL A 600 -23.68 5.81 7.55
N SER A 601 -23.54 4.95 6.55
CA SER A 601 -22.51 3.91 6.55
C SER A 601 -21.09 4.51 6.57
N PHE A 602 -20.83 5.56 5.79
CA PHE A 602 -19.57 6.29 5.79
C PHE A 602 -19.26 6.92 7.15
N MET A 603 -20.20 7.67 7.74
CA MET A 603 -20.00 8.36 9.00
C MET A 603 -19.83 7.41 10.19
N LEU A 604 -20.59 6.31 10.22
CA LEU A 604 -20.38 5.23 11.21
C LEU A 604 -18.99 4.61 11.06
N SER A 605 -18.55 4.35 9.83
CA SER A 605 -17.25 3.75 9.55
C SER A 605 -16.06 4.65 9.94
N ILE A 606 -16.15 5.95 9.66
CA ILE A 606 -15.14 6.92 10.09
C ILE A 606 -15.13 7.07 11.61
N SER A 607 -16.30 7.16 12.24
CA SER A 607 -16.42 7.25 13.71
C SER A 607 -15.83 6.01 14.40
N LEU A 608 -16.15 4.81 13.89
CA LEU A 608 -15.55 3.56 14.33
C LEU A 608 -14.02 3.60 14.20
N THR A 609 -13.51 4.12 13.08
CA THR A 609 -12.07 4.25 12.84
C THR A 609 -11.42 5.17 13.88
N ILE A 610 -11.97 6.37 14.11
CA ILE A 610 -11.47 7.33 15.13
C ILE A 610 -11.35 6.64 16.50
N LEU A 611 -12.40 5.95 16.92
CA LEU A 611 -12.46 5.29 18.24
C LEU A 611 -11.53 4.09 18.35
N LEU A 612 -11.43 3.29 17.28
CA LEU A 612 -10.56 2.12 17.23
C LEU A 612 -9.08 2.48 17.13
N VAL A 613 -8.75 3.67 16.63
CA VAL A 613 -7.38 4.19 16.55
C VAL A 613 -6.89 4.63 17.93
N ASN A 614 -7.72 5.30 18.72
CA ASN A 614 -7.35 5.78 20.05
C ASN A 614 -7.25 4.63 21.08
N HIS A 615 -6.08 4.46 21.71
CA HIS A 615 -5.81 3.36 22.65
C HIS A 615 -6.67 3.45 23.93
N ASN A 616 -7.02 4.66 24.35
CA ASN A 616 -7.77 4.90 25.59
C ASN A 616 -9.28 4.65 25.38
N LEU A 617 -9.78 4.85 24.16
CA LEU A 617 -11.21 4.74 23.87
C LEU A 617 -11.65 3.34 23.41
N TYR A 618 -10.80 2.58 22.70
CA TYR A 618 -11.25 1.30 22.14
C TYR A 618 -11.52 0.22 23.20
N ARG A 619 -10.79 0.21 24.33
CA ARG A 619 -10.97 -0.80 25.39
C ARG A 619 -12.36 -0.70 26.02
N PRO A 620 -12.80 0.47 26.52
CA PRO A 620 -14.18 0.67 26.95
C PRO A 620 -15.21 0.43 25.84
N ALA A 621 -14.95 0.96 24.63
CA ALA A 621 -15.92 0.93 23.54
C ALA A 621 -16.19 -0.49 22.98
N ILE A 622 -15.21 -1.40 23.01
CA ILE A 622 -15.45 -2.80 22.62
C ILE A 622 -16.23 -3.54 23.71
N ARG A 623 -16.01 -3.23 24.99
CA ARG A 623 -16.74 -3.88 26.10
C ARG A 623 -18.21 -3.48 26.14
N SER A 624 -18.53 -2.24 25.77
CA SER A 624 -19.92 -1.74 25.74
C SER A 624 -20.78 -2.26 24.58
N ASN A 625 -20.25 -3.15 23.72
CA ASN A 625 -20.88 -3.61 22.47
C ASN A 625 -21.28 -2.49 21.46
N ALA A 626 -21.06 -1.21 21.78
CA ALA A 626 -21.44 -0.07 20.94
C ALA A 626 -20.78 -0.12 19.55
N LEU A 627 -19.49 -0.48 19.50
CA LEU A 627 -18.75 -0.60 18.23
C LEU A 627 -19.30 -1.74 17.36
N PHE A 628 -19.78 -2.82 17.97
CA PHE A 628 -20.38 -3.93 17.23
C PHE A 628 -21.72 -3.50 16.63
N VAL A 629 -22.59 -2.86 17.41
CA VAL A 629 -23.87 -2.32 16.94
C VAL A 629 -23.65 -1.32 15.80
N CYS A 630 -22.74 -0.37 15.97
CA CYS A 630 -22.39 0.59 14.91
C CYS A 630 -21.90 -0.10 13.64
N THR A 631 -21.14 -1.19 13.76
CA THR A 631 -20.67 -1.97 12.61
C THR A 631 -21.84 -2.65 11.90
N VAL A 632 -22.74 -3.30 12.64
CA VAL A 632 -23.92 -3.97 12.06
C VAL A 632 -24.82 -2.96 11.35
N VAL A 633 -25.15 -1.83 12.00
CA VAL A 633 -25.95 -0.76 11.41
C VAL A 633 -25.24 -0.20 10.17
N GLY A 634 -23.94 0.07 10.26
CA GLY A 634 -23.14 0.59 9.14
C GLY A 634 -23.13 -0.35 7.93
N LEU A 635 -23.01 -1.66 8.15
CA LEU A 635 -23.06 -2.66 7.09
C LEU A 635 -24.46 -2.83 6.50
N LEU A 636 -25.52 -2.81 7.32
CA LEU A 636 -26.90 -2.82 6.83
C LEU A 636 -27.19 -1.60 5.95
N CYS A 637 -26.76 -0.40 6.37
CA CYS A 637 -26.87 0.80 5.56
C CYS A 637 -26.07 0.69 4.25
N LEU A 638 -24.87 0.10 4.27
CA LEU A 638 -24.08 -0.17 3.05
C LEU A 638 -24.85 -1.06 2.08
N MET A 639 -25.50 -2.11 2.59
CA MET A 639 -26.28 -3.04 1.76
C MET A 639 -27.52 -2.38 1.16
N VAL A 640 -28.25 -1.58 1.95
CA VAL A 640 -29.39 -0.79 1.45
C VAL A 640 -28.93 0.17 0.35
N ALA A 641 -27.79 0.85 0.56
CA ALA A 641 -27.21 1.72 -0.47
C ALA A 641 -26.87 0.94 -1.73
N TYR A 642 -26.20 -0.21 -1.61
CA TYR A 642 -25.88 -1.08 -2.74
C TYR A 642 -27.13 -1.51 -3.50
N ALA A 643 -28.18 -1.97 -2.81
CA ALA A 643 -29.43 -2.40 -3.43
C ALA A 643 -30.16 -1.25 -4.15
N ALA A 644 -30.16 -0.05 -3.56
CA ALA A 644 -30.77 1.15 -4.14
C ALA A 644 -29.98 1.68 -5.35
N GLY A 645 -28.65 1.57 -5.32
CA GLY A 645 -27.75 2.09 -6.35
C GLY A 645 -27.53 1.17 -7.54
N SER A 646 -27.56 -0.16 -7.35
CA SER A 646 -27.21 -1.14 -8.38
C SER A 646 -28.39 -1.63 -9.23
N THR A 647 -29.63 -1.41 -8.79
CA THR A 647 -30.81 -1.98 -9.46
C THR A 647 -31.64 -0.94 -10.19
N GLN A 648 -31.95 -1.19 -11.46
CA GLN A 648 -32.87 -0.38 -12.25
C GLN A 648 -34.34 -0.77 -12.00
N HIS A 649 -34.60 -2.02 -11.57
CA HIS A 649 -35.95 -2.50 -11.28
C HIS A 649 -36.17 -2.85 -9.79
N LEU A 650 -37.38 -2.59 -9.29
CA LEU A 650 -37.72 -2.81 -7.88
C LEU A 650 -37.72 -4.32 -7.54
N LYS A 651 -38.13 -5.17 -8.50
CA LYS A 651 -38.09 -6.64 -8.38
C LYS A 651 -36.68 -7.18 -8.16
N THR A 652 -35.68 -6.63 -8.85
CA THR A 652 -34.26 -7.04 -8.68
C THR A 652 -33.68 -6.56 -7.35
N SER A 653 -34.17 -5.45 -6.82
CA SER A 653 -33.78 -4.96 -5.48
C SER A 653 -34.30 -5.87 -4.37
N ILE A 654 -35.53 -6.38 -4.50
CA ILE A 654 -36.14 -7.34 -3.55
C ILE A 654 -35.28 -8.61 -3.45
N TYR A 655 -34.74 -9.11 -4.56
CA TYR A 655 -33.85 -10.27 -4.55
C TYR A 655 -32.60 -10.03 -3.68
N ILE A 656 -31.99 -8.84 -3.78
CA ILE A 656 -30.83 -8.47 -2.95
C ILE A 656 -31.24 -8.44 -1.48
N PHE A 657 -32.38 -7.84 -1.13
CA PHE A 657 -32.85 -7.81 0.26
C PHE A 657 -33.20 -9.20 0.81
N LEU A 658 -33.78 -10.09 0.00
CA LEU A 658 -34.06 -11.48 0.39
C LEU A 658 -32.78 -12.28 0.62
N LEU A 659 -31.80 -12.18 -0.29
CA LEU A 659 -30.48 -12.81 -0.14
C LEU A 659 -29.81 -12.39 1.17
N VAL A 660 -30.01 -11.14 1.60
CA VAL A 660 -29.45 -10.59 2.84
C VAL A 660 -30.23 -11.02 4.08
N GLY A 661 -31.56 -11.09 3.99
CA GLY A 661 -32.42 -11.57 5.08
C GLY A 661 -32.25 -13.06 5.41
N GLU A 662 -31.65 -13.83 4.51
CA GLU A 662 -31.34 -15.25 4.70
C GLU A 662 -29.93 -15.54 5.27
N LEU A 663 -29.09 -14.53 5.53
CA LEU A 663 -27.82 -14.75 6.24
C LEU A 663 -28.06 -14.84 7.76
N PRO A 664 -27.78 -15.99 8.41
CA PRO A 664 -27.99 -16.18 9.85
C PRO A 664 -26.99 -15.43 10.74
#